data_AF-A0A068XWJ1-F1
#
_entry.id   AF-A0A068XWJ1-F1
#
_cell.length_a   1.000
_cell.length_b   1.000
_cell.length_c   1.000
_cell.angle_alpha   90.00
_cell.angle_beta   90.00
_cell.angle_gamma   90.00
#
_symmetry.space_group_name_H-M   'P 1'
#
loop_
_entity.id
_entity.type
_entity.pdbx_description
1 polymer ?
#
loop_
_entity_poly.entity_id
_entity_poly.type
_entity_poly.pdbx_seq_one_letter_code
_entity_poly.pdbx_strand_id
1 'polypeptide(L)'
;MDADYKYQAEYAKSSRSSCRSCKSTIAKDSLRIGALVQSHIFDGKMTLWYHYSCFFKKSKILQTSDIKNFDGLKFEDQEKIRAEMKGEKFQLSNFCIKPNGDNSDRCLICSRCIEDPFFIDGKSSELGTSYHIECFNKRHPGTDFSKITGFGKLKAQDKFDLLDAVANANSPSSKRGAQGIKKSGNLATSRKSASSTDAKESSKDALKKQSAKLWRLREQLDAEVSTSALAGLLEFNSQLVPAGRAALLDAVADAMLFGALPRCPLDSAPLICVDGGYRCSRLANHWAPCLFSATATDATSLARSSFRVPKEYHDVLFLKTYKCKPGVRLFAESSSASVETFDKKMPLAGLHFLLDRGPFPEDVTQRHLAATIRALGGSLLTVVTRGGIFVTTSSSVETESKLAARARVGGMRPITYNLILNGSLAKASSAKDVQRLIADEPLAAVWDSAESASTSAPISQQAQSVGRKRRTLVETSAEGGNDALKRMRVKGGAVVDPASGLEDRASVARDTHGRPLSAVLGMVDLVRGSNSYYKIQVLRSDKEPHHHWVFRAWGRIGTDIGGSKVERFVSLDAAMQHFHDLFLEKTGNPWGTERANFIKMPRRFYPLELEQFNPKDEENGEKTKIVHQVASKLGIRLQELIHFLFDVASMTNALLEFEIDVRKMPLGKISRMQIQEAYGVLSDLSNLLSPGKPIEGPDKSRLIGDTARFYTLIPHDFGLKVPPLLDSLEAIKTKSRMLDDLLKLEVAYSLMKTGNSDVNPLDEHYAKLKNRIEPLDRDSEEFKRITEFLRVTHAPTHSTYTLEVVDIFSLSREGEAERFKALDNRMMLWHGSRRTNWAGILAQGLRIAPPEAPSTGYMFGKGVYFSDMASKSANYCYTSPSASQGCLLLCEVALGKTHDCFAANASRLSKQFGSRKGVGATAPKVETYFKEPNSGVIYPIGEPVTSADVKSDLLYNEYIIYDTAQIKQRYLVWVNFKFTF
;
A
#
# COMPACT_ATOMS: atom_id res chain seq x y z
N MET A 1 -14.32 -0.52 -4.53
CA MET A 1 -13.27 -1.04 -3.63
C MET A 1 -14.00 -1.78 -2.51
N ASP A 2 -13.62 -3.01 -2.17
CA ASP A 2 -14.17 -3.64 -0.96
C ASP A 2 -13.75 -2.77 0.23
N ALA A 3 -14.71 -2.38 1.09
CA ALA A 3 -14.41 -1.57 2.26
C ALA A 3 -13.36 -2.30 3.13
N ASP A 4 -12.37 -1.57 3.64
CA ASP A 4 -11.34 -2.12 4.53
C ASP A 4 -11.94 -2.44 5.90
N TYR A 5 -12.77 -3.49 5.95
CA TYR A 5 -13.46 -3.90 7.16
C TYR A 5 -12.45 -4.21 8.26
N LYS A 6 -12.68 -3.64 9.43
CA LYS A 6 -11.86 -3.85 10.64
C LYS A 6 -12.41 -5.01 11.46
N TYR A 7 -13.72 -5.20 11.40
CA TYR A 7 -14.44 -6.19 12.17
C TYR A 7 -15.32 -7.04 11.25
N GLN A 8 -15.70 -8.21 11.72
CA GLN A 8 -16.66 -9.10 11.06
C GLN A 8 -17.64 -9.61 12.10
N ALA A 9 -18.93 -9.61 11.80
CA ALA A 9 -19.94 -10.19 12.68
C ALA A 9 -20.68 -11.31 11.95
N GLU A 10 -20.86 -12.45 12.61
CA GLU A 10 -21.64 -13.57 12.06
C GLU A 10 -22.10 -14.52 13.17
N TYR A 11 -22.99 -15.43 12.83
CA TYR A 11 -23.34 -16.56 13.68
C TYR A 11 -22.33 -17.71 13.49
N ALA A 12 -21.92 -18.32 14.60
CA ALA A 12 -20.93 -19.39 14.57
C ALA A 12 -21.45 -20.63 13.82
N LYS A 13 -20.82 -20.98 12.70
CA LYS A 13 -21.23 -22.14 11.87
C LYS A 13 -21.04 -23.50 12.56
N SER A 14 -20.18 -23.56 13.57
CA SER A 14 -19.89 -24.74 14.39
C SER A 14 -19.32 -24.33 15.74
N SER A 15 -19.26 -25.26 16.69
CA SER A 15 -18.63 -25.09 18.01
C SER A 15 -17.10 -25.16 18.00
N ARG A 16 -16.45 -25.15 16.82
CA ARG A 16 -14.98 -25.30 16.67
C ARG A 16 -14.18 -24.02 16.93
N SER A 17 -14.82 -22.84 16.97
CA SER A 17 -14.12 -21.58 17.23
C SER A 17 -14.00 -21.29 18.72
N SER A 18 -12.82 -20.89 19.18
CA SER A 18 -12.57 -20.45 20.56
C SER A 18 -12.51 -18.92 20.66
N CYS A 19 -13.07 -18.35 21.71
CA CYS A 19 -12.99 -16.92 22.01
C CYS A 19 -11.57 -16.52 22.40
N ARG A 20 -11.00 -15.50 21.76
CA ARG A 20 -9.62 -15.06 22.03
C ARG A 20 -9.44 -14.41 23.41
N SER A 21 -10.52 -13.89 23.99
CA SER A 21 -10.50 -13.27 25.32
C SER A 21 -10.58 -14.28 26.47
N CYS A 22 -11.62 -15.11 26.52
CA CYS A 22 -11.83 -16.07 27.62
C CYS A 22 -11.35 -17.50 27.32
N LYS A 23 -10.86 -17.77 26.11
CA LYS A 23 -10.40 -19.08 25.60
C LYS A 23 -11.45 -20.19 25.51
N SER A 24 -12.67 -19.96 26.00
CA SER A 24 -13.79 -20.91 25.88
C SER A 24 -14.30 -21.05 24.44
N THR A 25 -14.90 -22.19 24.12
CA THR A 25 -15.57 -22.45 22.84
C THR A 25 -16.77 -21.51 22.63
N ILE A 26 -16.98 -21.10 21.39
CA ILE A 26 -18.14 -20.31 20.94
C ILE A 26 -19.15 -21.31 20.38
N ALA A 27 -20.34 -21.38 20.97
CA ALA A 27 -21.38 -22.33 20.58
C ALA A 27 -21.88 -22.08 19.14
N LYS A 28 -22.29 -23.15 18.44
CA LYS A 28 -22.94 -23.04 17.13
C LYS A 28 -24.15 -22.10 17.22
N ASP A 29 -24.38 -21.33 16.16
CA ASP A 29 -25.49 -20.38 16.00
C ASP A 29 -25.47 -19.19 16.97
N SER A 30 -24.45 -19.06 17.82
CA SER A 30 -24.26 -17.88 18.67
C SER A 30 -23.61 -16.72 17.91
N LEU A 31 -24.02 -15.49 18.25
CA LEU A 31 -23.44 -14.26 17.70
C LEU A 31 -21.98 -14.11 18.16
N ARG A 32 -21.07 -14.02 17.19
CA ARG A 32 -19.64 -13.77 17.44
C ARG A 32 -19.15 -12.57 16.64
N ILE A 33 -18.20 -11.85 17.24
CA ILE A 33 -17.54 -10.71 16.62
C ILE A 33 -16.07 -11.06 16.42
N GLY A 34 -15.57 -10.83 15.22
CA GLY A 34 -14.21 -11.09 14.79
C GLY A 34 -13.45 -9.80 14.58
N ALA A 35 -12.25 -9.68 15.13
CA ALA A 35 -11.30 -8.63 14.72
C ALA A 35 -10.48 -9.15 13.52
N LEU A 36 -10.45 -8.40 12.42
CA LEU A 36 -9.70 -8.74 11.22
C LEU A 36 -8.28 -8.16 11.34
N VAL A 37 -7.29 -9.03 11.52
CA VAL A 37 -5.88 -8.65 11.71
C VAL A 37 -5.01 -9.29 10.64
N GLN A 38 -3.89 -8.67 10.27
CA GLN A 38 -2.96 -9.25 9.28
C GLN A 38 -2.37 -10.57 9.83
N SER A 39 -2.35 -11.60 8.98
CA SER A 39 -1.77 -12.91 9.32
C SER A 39 -0.25 -12.88 9.19
N HIS A 40 0.44 -13.62 10.07
CA HIS A 40 1.88 -13.83 10.00
C HIS A 40 2.26 -15.05 9.13
N ILE A 41 1.29 -15.91 8.78
CA ILE A 41 1.52 -17.18 8.08
C ILE A 41 1.22 -17.07 6.57
N PHE A 42 0.28 -16.21 6.20
CA PHE A 42 -0.17 -16.06 4.83
C PHE A 42 -0.53 -14.61 4.54
N ASP A 43 -0.50 -14.23 3.27
CA ASP A 43 -0.77 -12.87 2.85
C ASP A 43 -2.27 -12.57 2.81
N GLY A 44 -2.81 -12.19 3.97
CA GLY A 44 -4.20 -11.80 4.14
C GLY A 44 -4.59 -11.61 5.60
N LYS A 45 -5.83 -11.18 5.83
CA LYS A 45 -6.36 -11.01 7.18
C LYS A 45 -6.82 -12.35 7.78
N MET A 46 -6.46 -12.59 9.03
CA MET A 46 -7.05 -13.62 9.88
C MET A 46 -8.13 -13.01 10.79
N THR A 47 -9.17 -13.78 11.07
CA THR A 47 -10.24 -13.36 11.98
C THR A 47 -9.99 -13.90 13.38
N LEU A 48 -9.81 -12.98 14.34
CA LEU A 48 -9.74 -13.29 15.76
C LEU A 48 -11.16 -13.25 16.34
N TRP A 49 -11.76 -14.42 16.57
CA TRP A 49 -13.13 -14.53 17.08
C TRP A 49 -13.24 -14.27 18.59
N TYR A 50 -14.30 -13.57 18.98
CA TYR A 50 -14.69 -13.28 20.35
C TYR A 50 -16.19 -13.56 20.52
N HIS A 51 -16.61 -13.92 21.74
CA HIS A 51 -18.02 -13.78 22.12
C HIS A 51 -18.43 -12.31 22.04
N TYR A 52 -19.68 -12.03 21.67
CA TYR A 52 -20.26 -10.68 21.67
C TYR A 52 -19.89 -9.87 22.92
N SER A 53 -20.16 -10.41 24.11
CA SER A 53 -19.90 -9.74 25.39
C SER A 53 -18.40 -9.60 25.70
N CYS A 54 -17.57 -10.52 25.23
CA CYS A 54 -16.12 -10.46 25.44
C CYS A 54 -15.46 -9.40 24.56
N PHE A 55 -16.00 -9.15 23.37
CA PHE A 55 -15.50 -8.16 22.43
C PHE A 55 -15.69 -6.73 22.98
N PHE A 56 -16.92 -6.37 23.34
CA PHE A 56 -17.25 -5.02 23.84
C PHE A 56 -16.68 -4.70 25.22
N LYS A 57 -16.15 -5.68 25.95
CA LYS A 57 -15.35 -5.45 27.16
C LYS A 57 -13.95 -4.88 26.87
N LYS A 58 -13.40 -5.11 25.67
CA LYS A 58 -12.01 -4.79 25.31
C LYS A 58 -11.89 -3.81 24.14
N SER A 59 -12.92 -3.68 23.31
CA SER A 59 -12.88 -2.91 22.07
C SER A 59 -14.18 -2.15 21.86
N LYS A 60 -14.08 -0.94 21.30
CA LYS A 60 -15.22 -0.10 20.91
C LYS A 60 -15.27 -0.02 19.38
N ILE A 61 -16.47 -0.15 18.80
CA ILE A 61 -16.72 0.05 17.38
C ILE A 61 -17.31 1.44 17.21
N LEU A 62 -16.75 2.24 16.29
CA LEU A 62 -17.18 3.64 16.10
C LEU A 62 -18.32 3.74 15.07
N GLN A 63 -18.29 2.92 14.02
CA GLN A 63 -19.25 2.97 12.92
C GLN A 63 -19.62 1.56 12.44
N THR A 64 -20.88 1.33 12.06
CA THR A 64 -21.33 0.00 11.64
C THR A 64 -20.75 -0.41 10.28
N SER A 65 -20.34 0.55 9.45
CA SER A 65 -19.59 0.36 8.20
C SER A 65 -18.24 -0.34 8.39
N ASP A 66 -17.64 -0.29 9.59
CA ASP A 66 -16.40 -1.01 9.90
C ASP A 66 -16.64 -2.53 10.08
N ILE A 67 -17.90 -2.99 10.14
CA ILE A 67 -18.29 -4.37 10.42
C ILE A 67 -18.76 -5.07 9.13
N LYS A 68 -18.01 -6.06 8.69
CA LYS A 68 -18.40 -6.96 7.61
C LYS A 68 -19.58 -7.84 8.02
N ASN A 69 -20.52 -8.04 7.11
CA ASN A 69 -21.76 -8.81 7.21
C ASN A 69 -22.78 -8.27 8.24
N PHE A 70 -22.71 -6.97 8.56
CA PHE A 70 -23.59 -6.37 9.55
C PHE A 70 -25.07 -6.41 9.13
N ASP A 71 -25.38 -6.15 7.86
CA ASP A 71 -26.76 -6.14 7.35
C ASP A 71 -27.37 -7.55 7.28
N GLY A 72 -26.52 -8.59 7.28
CA GLY A 72 -26.91 -9.99 7.31
C GLY A 72 -27.33 -10.51 8.69
N LEU A 73 -27.13 -9.74 9.76
CA LEU A 73 -27.52 -10.15 11.12
C LEU A 73 -29.03 -10.02 11.36
N LYS A 74 -29.53 -10.65 12.43
CA LYS A 74 -30.92 -10.46 12.88
C LYS A 74 -31.06 -9.01 13.35
N PHE A 75 -32.21 -8.40 13.09
CA PHE A 75 -32.44 -6.99 13.43
C PHE A 75 -32.20 -6.70 14.92
N GLU A 76 -32.60 -7.61 15.81
CA GLU A 76 -32.36 -7.48 17.26
C GLU A 76 -30.87 -7.45 17.59
N ASP A 77 -30.05 -8.25 16.90
CA ASP A 77 -28.60 -8.30 17.13
C ASP A 77 -27.88 -7.11 16.49
N GLN A 78 -28.39 -6.57 15.37
CA GLN A 78 -27.94 -5.28 14.83
C GLN A 78 -28.21 -4.15 15.82
N GLU A 79 -29.40 -4.10 16.43
CA GLU A 79 -29.74 -3.11 17.44
C GLU A 79 -28.92 -3.29 18.73
N LYS A 80 -28.62 -4.52 19.16
CA LYS A 80 -27.71 -4.79 20.28
C LYS A 80 -26.32 -4.21 20.03
N ILE A 81 -25.76 -4.43 18.84
CA ILE A 81 -24.47 -3.85 18.44
C ILE A 81 -24.56 -2.31 18.41
N ARG A 82 -25.59 -1.73 17.78
CA ARG A 82 -25.81 -0.26 17.76
C ARG A 82 -25.96 0.31 19.18
N ALA A 83 -26.58 -0.42 20.10
CA ALA A 83 -26.75 -0.01 21.49
C ALA A 83 -25.42 -0.03 22.26
N GLU A 84 -24.56 -1.05 22.10
CA GLU A 84 -23.22 -1.03 22.70
C GLU A 84 -22.29 0.03 22.06
N MET A 85 -22.56 0.45 20.81
CA MET A 85 -21.86 1.56 20.16
C MET A 85 -22.28 2.93 20.73
N LYS A 86 -23.58 3.10 21.05
CA LYS A 86 -24.15 4.34 21.59
C LYS A 86 -24.10 4.44 23.12
N GLY A 87 -24.00 3.31 23.81
CA GLY A 87 -24.09 3.22 25.26
C GLY A 87 -22.80 3.65 25.95
N GLU A 88 -22.70 4.92 26.32
CA GLU A 88 -21.86 5.30 27.46
C GLU A 88 -22.56 4.77 28.73
N LYS A 89 -22.07 3.64 29.27
CA LYS A 89 -22.61 3.09 30.52
C LYS A 89 -22.35 4.12 31.64
N PHE A 90 -23.42 4.66 32.24
CA PHE A 90 -23.32 5.53 33.41
C PHE A 90 -22.54 4.81 34.52
N GLN A 91 -21.43 5.40 34.94
CA GLN A 91 -20.56 4.87 35.99
C GLN A 91 -20.32 5.97 37.02
N LEU A 92 -20.80 5.76 38.25
CA LEU A 92 -20.59 6.71 39.37
C LEU A 92 -19.11 7.01 39.62
N SER A 93 -18.20 6.07 39.31
CA SER A 93 -16.75 6.25 39.44
C SER A 93 -16.20 7.38 38.55
N ASN A 94 -16.92 7.77 37.51
CA ASN A 94 -16.55 8.85 36.60
C ASN A 94 -16.97 10.23 37.15
N PHE A 95 -17.46 10.33 38.38
CA PHE A 95 -17.83 11.60 39.00
C PHE A 95 -17.13 11.78 40.35
N CYS A 96 -16.94 13.04 40.75
CA CYS A 96 -16.39 13.41 42.03
C CYS A 96 -17.02 14.68 42.58
N ILE A 97 -16.98 14.86 43.90
CA ILE A 97 -17.44 16.09 44.55
C ILE A 97 -16.23 16.99 44.78
N LYS A 98 -16.33 18.25 44.34
CA LYS A 98 -15.30 19.28 44.53
C LYS A 98 -15.86 20.52 45.24
N PRO A 99 -15.05 21.19 46.08
CA PRO A 99 -15.39 22.52 46.59
C PRO A 99 -15.34 23.54 45.46
N ASN A 100 -16.25 24.51 45.52
CA ASN A 100 -16.30 25.63 44.59
C ASN A 100 -15.30 26.70 45.05
N GLY A 101 -14.20 26.87 44.31
CA GLY A 101 -13.11 27.79 44.65
C GLY A 101 -13.17 29.12 43.89
N ASP A 102 -13.51 29.06 42.59
CA ASP A 102 -13.63 30.22 41.69
C ASP A 102 -14.96 30.08 40.92
N ASN A 103 -15.84 31.08 41.02
CA ASN A 103 -17.23 31.13 40.48
C ASN A 103 -17.34 31.07 38.92
N SER A 104 -16.62 30.16 38.27
CA SER A 104 -16.42 30.11 36.82
C SER A 104 -17.05 28.89 36.15
N ASP A 105 -17.30 27.80 36.88
CA ASP A 105 -17.85 26.57 36.31
C ASP A 105 -19.37 26.68 36.09
N ARG A 106 -19.86 26.24 34.93
CA ARG A 106 -21.29 26.26 34.56
C ARG A 106 -21.88 24.85 34.58
N CYS A 107 -23.08 24.72 35.14
CA CYS A 107 -23.79 23.45 35.19
C CYS A 107 -24.22 23.02 33.78
N LEU A 108 -23.87 21.81 33.36
CA LEU A 108 -24.20 21.29 32.02
C LEU A 108 -25.71 21.14 31.79
N ILE A 109 -26.49 20.93 32.84
CA ILE A 109 -27.93 20.65 32.74
C ILE A 109 -28.74 21.94 32.60
N CYS A 110 -28.39 22.99 33.35
CA CYS A 110 -29.16 24.24 33.35
C CYS A 110 -28.40 25.45 32.80
N SER A 111 -27.14 25.28 32.40
CA SER A 111 -26.26 26.31 31.81
C SER A 111 -26.02 27.56 32.68
N ARG A 112 -26.39 27.50 33.97
CA ARG A 112 -26.16 28.55 34.98
C ARG A 112 -24.82 28.33 35.67
N CYS A 113 -24.20 29.40 36.15
CA CYS A 113 -22.98 29.32 36.96
C CYS A 113 -23.27 28.56 38.26
N ILE A 114 -22.30 27.75 38.66
CA ILE A 114 -22.36 26.99 39.90
C ILE A 114 -21.96 27.92 41.02
N GLU A 115 -22.94 28.27 41.85
CA GLU A 115 -22.77 29.06 43.06
C GLU A 115 -22.76 28.19 44.32
N ASP A 116 -23.11 26.90 44.17
CA ASP A 116 -23.13 25.93 45.26
C ASP A 116 -21.74 25.79 45.90
N PRO A 117 -21.62 25.65 47.25
CA PRO A 117 -20.33 25.45 47.92
C PRO A 117 -19.58 24.21 47.43
N PHE A 118 -20.32 23.21 46.95
CA PHE A 118 -19.81 21.97 46.38
C PHE A 118 -20.61 21.61 45.13
N PHE A 119 -19.94 21.00 44.17
CA PHE A 119 -20.58 20.55 42.94
C PHE A 119 -20.04 19.20 42.48
N ILE A 120 -20.78 18.56 41.58
CA ILE A 120 -20.40 17.28 41.00
C ILE A 120 -19.63 17.54 39.72
N ASP A 121 -18.41 17.04 39.72
CA ASP A 121 -17.45 17.20 38.66
C ASP A 121 -17.13 15.86 37.98
N GLY A 122 -17.20 15.84 36.66
CA GLY A 122 -16.90 14.67 35.86
C GLY A 122 -15.40 14.37 35.74
N LYS A 123 -15.08 13.08 35.66
CA LYS A 123 -13.76 12.47 35.51
C LYS A 123 -13.75 11.51 34.32
N SER A 124 -12.56 11.18 33.81
CA SER A 124 -12.39 10.17 32.76
C SER A 124 -13.26 10.45 31.53
N SER A 125 -14.26 9.60 31.20
CA SER A 125 -15.16 9.81 30.06
C SER A 125 -16.14 10.98 30.25
N GLU A 126 -16.23 11.54 31.46
CA GLU A 126 -17.06 12.69 31.84
C GLU A 126 -16.22 13.93 32.16
N LEU A 127 -14.90 13.90 31.93
CA LEU A 127 -14.00 15.01 32.26
C LEU A 127 -14.47 16.34 31.65
N GLY A 128 -14.60 17.43 32.41
CA GLY A 128 -15.01 18.74 31.88
C GLY A 128 -16.52 19.00 31.90
N THR A 129 -17.31 18.13 32.55
CA THR A 129 -18.71 18.40 32.89
C THR A 129 -18.83 18.78 34.36
N SER A 130 -19.56 19.86 34.66
CA SER A 130 -19.90 20.24 36.03
C SER A 130 -21.42 20.26 36.21
N TYR A 131 -21.89 19.90 37.41
CA TYR A 131 -23.32 19.85 37.73
C TYR A 131 -23.58 20.40 39.13
N HIS A 132 -24.67 21.16 39.28
CA HIS A 132 -25.28 21.36 40.59
C HIS A 132 -25.66 20.00 41.17
N ILE A 133 -25.56 19.86 42.49
CA ILE A 133 -25.91 18.60 43.18
C ILE A 133 -27.37 18.23 42.89
N GLU A 134 -28.28 19.21 42.93
CA GLU A 134 -29.68 19.00 42.61
C GLU A 134 -29.93 18.63 41.14
N CYS A 135 -29.24 19.29 40.21
CA CYS A 135 -29.39 19.00 38.78
C CYS A 135 -28.89 17.58 38.46
N PHE A 136 -27.79 17.16 39.09
CA PHE A 136 -27.27 15.80 38.95
C PHE A 136 -28.24 14.76 39.52
N ASN A 137 -28.80 15.01 40.70
CA ASN A 137 -29.79 14.13 41.33
C ASN A 137 -31.07 14.00 40.49
N LYS A 138 -31.55 15.10 39.90
CA LYS A 138 -32.71 15.10 39.00
C LYS A 138 -32.47 14.28 37.73
N ARG A 139 -31.24 14.29 37.19
CA ARG A 139 -30.86 13.53 35.99
C ARG A 139 -30.58 12.05 36.29
N HIS A 140 -30.06 11.76 37.48
CA HIS A 140 -29.71 10.41 37.93
C HIS A 140 -30.36 10.12 39.30
N PRO A 141 -31.69 9.96 39.35
CA PRO A 141 -32.40 9.71 40.60
C PRO A 141 -31.98 8.39 41.24
N GLY A 142 -31.85 8.38 42.58
CA GLY A 142 -31.42 7.20 43.34
C GLY A 142 -29.89 6.97 43.39
N THR A 143 -29.10 7.96 42.98
CA THR A 143 -27.64 7.94 43.12
C THR A 143 -27.23 7.92 44.59
N ASP A 144 -26.36 6.98 44.98
CA ASP A 144 -25.76 6.97 46.31
C ASP A 144 -24.55 7.91 46.36
N PHE A 145 -24.79 9.15 46.78
CA PHE A 145 -23.77 10.20 46.85
C PHE A 145 -22.63 9.86 47.83
N SER A 146 -22.84 8.95 48.78
CA SER A 146 -21.81 8.49 49.71
C SER A 146 -20.68 7.72 49.01
N LYS A 147 -20.99 7.12 47.85
CA LYS A 147 -20.04 6.36 47.01
C LYS A 147 -19.32 7.23 45.98
N ILE A 148 -19.65 8.51 45.88
CA ILE A 148 -18.97 9.42 44.96
C ILE A 148 -17.62 9.84 45.55
N THR A 149 -16.57 9.73 44.74
CA THR A 149 -15.21 10.12 45.13
C THR A 149 -15.18 11.58 45.59
N GLY A 150 -14.68 11.87 46.79
CA GLY A 150 -14.63 13.24 47.33
C GLY A 150 -15.65 13.53 48.42
N PHE A 151 -16.72 12.73 48.53
CA PHE A 151 -17.71 12.85 49.63
C PHE A 151 -17.05 12.74 51.01
N GLY A 152 -16.11 11.80 51.18
CA GLY A 152 -15.37 11.61 52.44
C GLY A 152 -14.56 12.84 52.89
N LYS A 153 -14.19 13.75 51.99
CA LYS A 153 -13.38 14.95 52.27
C LYS A 153 -14.20 16.17 52.71
N LEU A 154 -15.52 16.11 52.63
CA LEU A 154 -16.44 17.15 53.09
C LEU A 154 -16.45 17.22 54.62
N LYS A 155 -16.72 18.40 55.20
CA LYS A 155 -16.92 18.55 56.64
C LYS A 155 -18.21 17.82 57.06
N ALA A 156 -18.32 17.48 58.34
CA ALA A 156 -19.48 16.73 58.85
C ALA A 156 -20.82 17.46 58.59
N GLN A 157 -20.82 18.79 58.72
CA GLN A 157 -21.97 19.64 58.42
C GLN A 157 -22.34 19.60 56.92
N ASP A 158 -21.37 19.81 56.04
CA ASP A 158 -21.59 19.79 54.58
C ASP A 158 -22.07 18.43 54.06
N LYS A 159 -21.63 17.32 54.67
CA LYS A 159 -22.11 15.97 54.36
C LYS A 159 -23.58 15.80 54.73
N PHE A 160 -23.98 16.34 55.88
CA PHE A 160 -25.35 16.30 56.35
C PHE A 160 -26.24 17.16 55.45
N ASP A 161 -25.85 18.41 55.18
CA ASP A 161 -26.60 19.34 54.35
C ASP A 161 -26.77 18.82 52.91
N LEU A 162 -25.76 18.15 52.34
CA LEU A 162 -25.83 17.54 51.01
C LEU A 162 -26.82 16.36 50.97
N LEU A 163 -26.78 15.48 51.97
CA LEU A 163 -27.70 14.33 52.04
C LEU A 163 -29.13 14.76 52.38
N ASP A 164 -29.30 15.79 53.21
CA ASP A 164 -30.58 16.37 53.58
C ASP A 164 -31.24 17.10 52.38
N ALA A 165 -30.48 17.89 51.62
CA ALA A 165 -30.97 18.52 50.38
C ALA A 165 -31.40 17.48 49.32
N VAL A 166 -30.65 16.38 49.18
CA VAL A 166 -30.98 15.27 48.28
C VAL A 166 -32.23 14.51 48.74
N ALA A 167 -32.43 14.34 50.05
CA ALA A 167 -33.61 13.71 50.64
C ALA A 167 -34.87 14.59 50.50
N ASN A 168 -34.74 15.90 50.77
CA ASN A 168 -35.85 16.86 50.72
C ASN A 168 -36.29 17.19 49.30
N ALA A 169 -35.39 17.15 48.30
CA ALA A 169 -35.72 17.32 46.87
C ALA A 169 -36.63 16.22 46.30
N ASN A 170 -36.81 15.10 47.02
CA ASN A 170 -37.68 13.99 46.63
C ASN A 170 -39.09 14.06 47.26
N SER A 171 -39.44 15.12 48.01
CA SER A 171 -40.76 15.28 48.63
C SER A 171 -41.60 16.40 47.97
N PRO A 172 -42.92 16.23 47.73
CA PRO A 172 -43.74 17.23 47.07
C PRO A 172 -44.40 18.17 48.07
N SER A 173 -44.16 19.48 47.99
CA SER A 173 -44.94 20.48 48.75
C SER A 173 -45.47 21.61 47.86
N SER A 174 -46.76 21.92 48.05
CA SER A 174 -47.61 22.80 47.23
C SER A 174 -47.82 24.20 47.83
N LYS A 175 -48.36 25.12 46.97
CA LYS A 175 -49.04 26.43 47.19
C LYS A 175 -48.12 27.67 47.23
N ARG A 176 -48.45 28.84 46.66
CA ARG A 176 -49.66 29.37 45.96
C ARG A 176 -49.28 30.70 45.27
N GLY A 177 -49.93 31.01 44.16
CA GLY A 177 -49.99 32.35 43.55
C GLY A 177 -50.93 32.31 42.34
N ALA A 178 -52.21 32.59 42.57
CA ALA A 178 -53.29 32.44 41.61
C ALA A 178 -53.79 33.80 41.12
N GLN A 179 -53.99 33.94 39.81
CA GLN A 179 -55.01 34.77 39.12
C GLN A 179 -55.36 33.99 37.83
N GLY A 180 -56.51 33.30 37.73
CA GLY A 180 -57.82 33.83 37.28
C GLY A 180 -57.85 33.91 35.74
N ILE A 181 -58.74 33.32 34.92
CA ILE A 181 -60.20 33.14 34.99
C ILE A 181 -60.68 32.26 33.79
N LYS A 182 -61.68 31.40 34.07
CA LYS A 182 -62.77 30.80 33.23
C LYS A 182 -62.52 29.84 32.04
N LYS A 183 -63.24 28.70 32.12
CA LYS A 183 -63.65 27.78 31.04
C LYS A 183 -65.05 28.14 30.52
N SER A 184 -65.20 28.15 29.19
CA SER A 184 -66.37 27.73 28.36
C SER A 184 -66.12 28.29 26.95
N GLY A 185 -66.32 27.66 25.80
CA GLY A 185 -66.84 26.38 25.37
C GLY A 185 -66.79 26.37 23.82
N ASN A 186 -67.06 25.19 23.25
CA ASN A 186 -67.39 24.88 21.84
C ASN A 186 -66.32 24.77 20.73
N LEU A 187 -66.57 23.71 19.96
CA LEU A 187 -66.00 23.21 18.72
C LEU A 187 -65.70 24.30 17.67
N ALA A 188 -64.54 24.20 17.03
CA ALA A 188 -64.44 24.12 15.56
C ALA A 188 -63.05 23.66 15.13
N THR A 189 -63.04 22.82 14.11
CA THR A 189 -61.93 22.18 13.39
C THR A 189 -60.84 23.13 12.88
N SER A 190 -59.56 22.74 13.01
CA SER A 190 -58.50 23.09 12.05
C SER A 190 -57.28 22.16 12.15
N ARG A 191 -56.64 21.93 11.01
CA ARG A 191 -55.74 20.85 10.62
C ARG A 191 -54.38 20.87 11.35
N LYS A 192 -53.90 19.70 11.80
CA LYS A 192 -52.49 19.48 12.18
C LYS A 192 -51.65 19.23 10.93
N SER A 193 -50.60 20.02 10.74
CA SER A 193 -49.47 19.72 9.87
C SER A 193 -48.46 18.83 10.63
N ALA A 194 -47.97 17.79 9.94
CA ALA A 194 -47.05 16.77 10.45
C ALA A 194 -45.60 17.30 10.50
N SER A 195 -44.82 16.84 11.49
CA SER A 195 -43.41 17.22 11.69
C SER A 195 -42.49 15.99 11.68
N SER A 196 -41.22 16.22 11.32
CA SER A 196 -40.15 15.29 10.90
C SER A 196 -39.77 14.07 11.76
N THR A 197 -40.37 13.82 12.91
CA THR A 197 -40.08 12.65 13.75
C THR A 197 -40.73 11.36 13.24
N ASP A 198 -41.91 11.45 12.62
CA ASP A 198 -42.67 10.27 12.16
C ASP A 198 -41.99 9.53 10.99
N ALA A 199 -41.12 10.21 10.23
CA ALA A 199 -40.45 9.63 9.04
C ALA A 199 -39.32 8.65 9.40
N LYS A 200 -38.51 8.94 10.44
CA LYS A 200 -37.40 8.07 10.89
C LYS A 200 -37.87 6.79 11.56
N GLU A 201 -39.01 6.85 12.26
CA GLU A 201 -39.62 5.70 12.90
C GLU A 201 -40.22 4.73 11.86
N SER A 202 -40.81 5.24 10.77
CA SER A 202 -41.38 4.41 9.70
C SER A 202 -40.34 3.59 8.90
N SER A 203 -39.13 4.13 8.69
CA SER A 203 -38.04 3.44 7.97
C SER A 203 -37.42 2.30 8.78
N LYS A 204 -37.24 2.50 10.09
CA LYS A 204 -36.71 1.47 11.00
C LYS A 204 -37.66 0.28 11.16
N ASP A 205 -38.95 0.56 11.24
CA ASP A 205 -39.99 -0.48 11.28
C ASP A 205 -40.09 -1.28 9.99
N ALA A 206 -39.87 -0.65 8.83
CA ALA A 206 -39.81 -1.34 7.56
C ALA A 206 -38.62 -2.32 7.48
N LEU A 207 -37.43 -1.90 7.93
CA LEU A 207 -36.22 -2.75 8.00
C LEU A 207 -36.40 -3.94 8.95
N LYS A 208 -37.03 -3.72 10.12
CA LYS A 208 -37.35 -4.80 11.07
C LYS A 208 -38.29 -5.83 10.45
N LYS A 209 -39.37 -5.39 9.81
CA LYS A 209 -40.33 -6.26 9.10
C LYS A 209 -39.66 -7.03 7.96
N GLN A 210 -38.74 -6.40 7.23
CA GLN A 210 -37.97 -7.04 6.16
C GLN A 210 -37.05 -8.16 6.70
N SER A 211 -36.26 -7.85 7.74
CA SER A 211 -35.35 -8.82 8.36
C SER A 211 -36.09 -10.05 8.89
N ALA A 212 -37.23 -9.84 9.57
CA ALA A 212 -38.05 -10.93 10.08
C ALA A 212 -38.58 -11.87 8.98
N LYS A 213 -39.01 -11.31 7.83
CA LYS A 213 -39.45 -12.11 6.68
C LYS A 213 -38.30 -12.94 6.09
N LEU A 214 -37.13 -12.33 5.92
CA LEU A 214 -35.95 -12.99 5.35
C LEU A 214 -35.50 -14.15 6.23
N TRP A 215 -35.40 -13.95 7.54
CA TRP A 215 -35.02 -15.01 8.48
C TRP A 215 -36.05 -16.14 8.57
N ARG A 216 -37.36 -15.82 8.50
CA ARG A 216 -38.41 -16.85 8.46
C ARG A 216 -38.29 -17.75 7.23
N LEU A 217 -38.08 -17.16 6.04
CA LEU A 217 -37.84 -17.90 4.81
C LEU A 217 -36.56 -18.74 4.90
N ARG A 218 -35.49 -18.16 5.45
CA ARG A 218 -34.20 -18.83 5.63
C ARG A 218 -34.31 -20.06 6.54
N GLU A 219 -35.03 -19.96 7.65
CA GLU A 219 -35.26 -21.07 8.58
C GLU A 219 -36.11 -22.19 7.96
N GLN A 220 -37.15 -21.83 7.18
CA GLN A 220 -37.96 -22.80 6.43
C GLN A 220 -37.14 -23.52 5.34
N LEU A 221 -36.30 -22.78 4.60
CA LEU A 221 -35.39 -23.36 3.62
C LEU A 221 -34.36 -24.30 4.26
N ASP A 222 -33.85 -23.95 5.45
CA ASP A 222 -32.86 -24.79 6.14
C ASP A 222 -33.49 -26.09 6.66
N ALA A 223 -34.76 -26.06 7.06
CA ALA A 223 -35.50 -27.22 7.57
C ALA A 223 -35.93 -28.20 6.45
N GLU A 224 -36.40 -27.68 5.31
CA GLU A 224 -37.11 -28.48 4.31
C GLU A 224 -36.34 -28.68 2.99
N VAL A 225 -35.24 -27.96 2.75
CA VAL A 225 -34.52 -27.98 1.46
C VAL A 225 -33.07 -28.46 1.57
N SER A 226 -32.69 -29.40 0.70
CA SER A 226 -31.34 -29.96 0.63
C SER A 226 -30.33 -28.98 0.02
N THR A 227 -29.04 -29.17 0.32
CA THR A 227 -27.98 -28.27 -0.19
C THR A 227 -27.88 -28.27 -1.73
N SER A 228 -28.10 -29.43 -2.36
CA SER A 228 -28.11 -29.55 -3.82
C SER A 228 -29.32 -28.84 -4.45
N ALA A 229 -30.50 -28.95 -3.83
CA ALA A 229 -31.69 -28.24 -4.28
C ALA A 229 -31.55 -26.72 -4.16
N LEU A 230 -30.92 -26.21 -3.08
CA LEU A 230 -30.62 -24.78 -2.95
C LEU A 230 -29.68 -24.27 -4.06
N ALA A 231 -28.67 -25.05 -4.44
CA ALA A 231 -27.79 -24.71 -5.56
C ALA A 231 -28.57 -24.70 -6.90
N GLY A 232 -29.35 -25.75 -7.17
CA GLY A 232 -30.14 -25.86 -8.39
C GLY A 232 -31.21 -24.76 -8.54
N LEU A 233 -31.80 -24.29 -7.43
CA LEU A 233 -32.73 -23.16 -7.43
C LEU A 233 -32.06 -21.85 -7.88
N LEU A 234 -30.80 -21.60 -7.48
CA LEU A 234 -30.04 -20.43 -7.91
C LEU A 234 -29.60 -20.54 -9.37
N GLU A 235 -29.14 -21.72 -9.80
CA GLU A 235 -28.72 -22.00 -11.18
C GLU A 235 -29.87 -21.77 -12.17
N PHE A 236 -31.06 -22.30 -11.85
CA PHE A 236 -32.25 -22.13 -12.70
C PHE A 236 -32.63 -20.66 -12.90
N ASN A 237 -32.39 -19.82 -11.89
CA ASN A 237 -32.67 -18.38 -11.94
C ASN A 237 -31.47 -17.54 -12.41
N SER A 238 -30.45 -18.16 -13.00
CA SER A 238 -29.22 -17.49 -13.47
C SER A 238 -28.53 -16.64 -12.38
N GLN A 239 -28.59 -17.08 -11.12
CA GLN A 239 -27.95 -16.41 -9.99
C GLN A 239 -26.59 -17.03 -9.67
N LEU A 240 -25.72 -16.29 -8.97
CA LEU A 240 -24.45 -16.86 -8.49
C LEU A 240 -24.72 -17.93 -7.43
N VAL A 241 -24.03 -19.08 -7.53
CA VAL A 241 -24.07 -20.15 -6.53
C VAL A 241 -22.89 -19.97 -5.55
N PRO A 242 -23.11 -19.45 -4.33
CA PRO A 242 -22.03 -19.30 -3.35
C PRO A 242 -21.61 -20.64 -2.73
N ALA A 243 -20.35 -20.73 -2.29
CA ALA A 243 -19.85 -21.90 -1.59
C ALA A 243 -20.31 -21.93 -0.11
N GLY A 244 -20.88 -23.07 0.30
CA GLY A 244 -21.27 -23.35 1.67
C GLY A 244 -22.75 -23.08 1.98
N ARG A 245 -23.36 -23.98 2.76
CA ARG A 245 -24.81 -24.02 3.02
C ARG A 245 -25.40 -22.69 3.55
N ALA A 246 -24.72 -22.03 4.48
CA ALA A 246 -25.21 -20.76 5.03
C ALA A 246 -25.35 -19.66 3.97
N ALA A 247 -24.37 -19.54 3.05
CA ALA A 247 -24.41 -18.54 1.99
C ALA A 247 -25.44 -18.88 0.91
N LEU A 248 -25.67 -20.18 0.65
CA LEU A 248 -26.76 -20.66 -0.23
C LEU A 248 -28.11 -20.27 0.34
N LEU A 249 -28.33 -20.50 1.64
CA LEU A 249 -29.58 -20.12 2.33
C LEU A 249 -29.84 -18.62 2.25
N ASP A 250 -28.82 -17.79 2.51
CA ASP A 250 -28.95 -16.33 2.46
C ASP A 250 -29.27 -15.84 1.03
N ALA A 251 -28.61 -16.42 0.01
CA ALA A 251 -28.82 -16.07 -1.38
C ALA A 251 -30.20 -16.49 -1.91
N VAL A 252 -30.65 -17.72 -1.59
CA VAL A 252 -31.98 -18.21 -1.98
C VAL A 252 -33.07 -17.46 -1.24
N ALA A 253 -32.93 -17.21 0.06
CA ALA A 253 -33.91 -16.45 0.83
C ALA A 253 -34.07 -15.01 0.31
N ASP A 254 -32.97 -14.36 -0.07
CA ASP A 254 -33.02 -13.03 -0.69
C ASP A 254 -33.71 -13.07 -2.07
N ALA A 255 -33.31 -14.00 -2.93
CA ALA A 255 -33.85 -14.12 -4.28
C ALA A 255 -35.36 -14.48 -4.26
N MET A 256 -35.79 -15.32 -3.32
CA MET A 256 -37.20 -15.66 -3.12
C MET A 256 -38.01 -14.51 -2.51
N LEU A 257 -37.41 -13.66 -1.68
CA LEU A 257 -38.17 -12.58 -1.05
C LEU A 257 -38.32 -11.36 -1.97
N PHE A 258 -37.28 -11.00 -2.72
CA PHE A 258 -37.25 -9.76 -3.51
C PHE A 258 -37.21 -10.00 -5.03
N GLY A 259 -37.00 -11.23 -5.48
CA GLY A 259 -36.80 -11.58 -6.88
C GLY A 259 -35.33 -11.80 -7.24
N ALA A 260 -35.12 -12.41 -8.41
CA ALA A 260 -33.82 -12.70 -8.97
C ALA A 260 -33.11 -11.40 -9.39
N LEU A 261 -31.83 -11.28 -9.02
CA LEU A 261 -31.04 -10.09 -9.31
C LEU A 261 -30.84 -9.93 -10.83
N PRO A 262 -30.90 -8.69 -11.35
CA PRO A 262 -30.57 -8.43 -12.74
C PRO A 262 -29.08 -8.70 -13.01
N ARG A 263 -28.74 -8.83 -14.29
CA ARG A 263 -27.36 -8.95 -14.73
C ARG A 263 -26.64 -7.59 -14.63
N CYS A 264 -25.33 -7.63 -14.43
CA CYS A 264 -24.50 -6.44 -14.35
C CYS A 264 -24.57 -5.65 -15.67
N PRO A 265 -24.77 -4.32 -15.64
CA PRO A 265 -24.80 -3.49 -16.85
C PRO A 265 -23.47 -3.47 -17.62
N LEU A 266 -22.34 -3.73 -16.96
CA LEU A 266 -21.01 -3.63 -17.57
C LEU A 266 -20.54 -4.95 -18.22
N ASP A 267 -20.82 -6.11 -17.61
CA ASP A 267 -20.26 -7.40 -18.04
C ASP A 267 -21.29 -8.55 -18.10
N SER A 268 -22.58 -8.23 -17.92
CA SER A 268 -23.70 -9.18 -17.91
C SER A 268 -23.59 -10.31 -16.87
N ALA A 269 -22.69 -10.23 -15.89
CA ALA A 269 -22.58 -11.24 -14.84
C ALA A 269 -23.69 -11.14 -13.80
N PRO A 270 -23.94 -12.21 -13.02
CA PRO A 270 -24.87 -12.13 -11.89
C PRO A 270 -24.39 -11.07 -10.89
N LEU A 271 -25.29 -10.20 -10.42
CA LEU A 271 -24.99 -9.35 -9.28
C LEU A 271 -25.06 -10.16 -7.97
N ILE A 272 -24.36 -9.69 -6.95
CA ILE A 272 -24.52 -10.17 -5.58
C ILE A 272 -24.89 -9.02 -4.67
N CYS A 273 -25.69 -9.34 -3.65
CA CYS A 273 -26.00 -8.39 -2.60
C CYS A 273 -24.90 -8.41 -1.53
N VAL A 274 -24.45 -7.22 -1.12
CA VAL A 274 -23.47 -7.00 -0.06
C VAL A 274 -23.97 -5.92 0.90
N ASP A 275 -23.31 -5.77 2.05
CA ASP A 275 -23.64 -4.71 3.01
C ASP A 275 -23.69 -3.35 2.29
N GLY A 276 -24.82 -2.66 2.40
CA GLY A 276 -25.04 -1.35 1.76
C GLY A 276 -25.36 -1.32 0.26
N GLY A 277 -25.54 -2.45 -0.45
CA GLY A 277 -26.00 -2.44 -1.85
C GLY A 277 -25.79 -3.70 -2.69
N TYR A 278 -25.62 -3.50 -4.01
CA TYR A 278 -25.33 -4.55 -4.99
C TYR A 278 -23.94 -4.37 -5.60
N ARG A 279 -23.25 -5.47 -5.89
CA ARG A 279 -21.97 -5.45 -6.62
C ARG A 279 -21.91 -6.54 -7.69
N CYS A 280 -21.10 -6.33 -8.72
CA CYS A 280 -20.83 -7.38 -9.69
C CYS A 280 -20.08 -8.56 -9.04
N SER A 281 -20.44 -9.79 -9.42
CA SER A 281 -19.75 -11.00 -8.99
C SER A 281 -18.53 -11.37 -9.85
N ARG A 282 -18.43 -10.82 -11.07
CA ARG A 282 -17.42 -11.19 -12.06
C ARG A 282 -16.26 -10.19 -12.06
N LEU A 283 -15.10 -10.64 -12.53
CA LEU A 283 -13.99 -9.78 -12.83
C LEU A 283 -14.20 -9.05 -14.17
N ALA A 284 -13.86 -7.76 -14.25
CA ALA A 284 -13.92 -6.98 -15.50
C ALA A 284 -13.00 -7.60 -16.57
N ASN A 285 -11.88 -8.18 -16.14
CA ASN A 285 -10.97 -8.95 -16.98
C ASN A 285 -10.23 -10.01 -16.14
N HIS A 286 -9.25 -10.71 -16.72
CA HIS A 286 -8.42 -11.72 -16.05
C HIS A 286 -7.58 -11.19 -14.86
N TRP A 287 -7.49 -9.86 -14.69
CA TRP A 287 -6.61 -9.18 -13.75
C TRP A 287 -7.34 -8.34 -12.67
N ALA A 288 -8.53 -7.79 -12.94
CA ALA A 288 -9.24 -6.90 -12.02
C ALA A 288 -10.75 -7.17 -11.88
N PRO A 289 -11.31 -6.98 -10.66
CA PRO A 289 -12.74 -7.10 -10.43
C PRO A 289 -13.57 -6.06 -11.18
N CYS A 290 -14.78 -6.43 -11.59
CA CYS A 290 -15.74 -5.45 -12.08
C CYS A 290 -16.14 -4.52 -10.93
N LEU A 291 -15.91 -3.21 -11.11
CA LEU A 291 -16.14 -2.21 -10.08
C LEU A 291 -17.59 -1.74 -10.00
N PHE A 292 -18.51 -2.34 -10.75
CA PHE A 292 -19.93 -1.98 -10.65
C PHE A 292 -20.43 -2.22 -9.23
N SER A 293 -20.84 -1.13 -8.57
CA SER A 293 -21.54 -1.13 -7.29
C SER A 293 -22.71 -0.17 -7.36
N ALA A 294 -23.89 -0.61 -6.92
CA ALA A 294 -25.08 0.23 -6.78
C ALA A 294 -25.41 0.36 -5.29
N THR A 295 -25.48 1.60 -4.80
CA THR A 295 -25.79 1.92 -3.40
C THR A 295 -27.30 1.89 -3.14
N ALA A 296 -27.73 2.06 -1.88
CA ALA A 296 -29.14 2.05 -1.50
C ALA A 296 -30.02 3.04 -2.29
N THR A 297 -29.48 4.19 -2.72
CA THR A 297 -30.19 5.18 -3.55
C THR A 297 -30.36 4.70 -5.00
N ASP A 298 -29.38 3.98 -5.54
CA ASP A 298 -29.38 3.42 -6.91
C ASP A 298 -30.11 2.07 -6.98
N ALA A 299 -30.19 1.35 -5.85
CA ALA A 299 -30.83 0.04 -5.72
C ALA A 299 -32.33 0.05 -6.04
N THR A 300 -32.98 1.20 -5.86
CA THR A 300 -34.38 1.44 -6.27
C THR A 300 -34.57 1.43 -7.79
N SER A 301 -33.50 1.64 -8.57
CA SER A 301 -33.53 1.66 -10.05
C SER A 301 -33.24 0.29 -10.69
N LEU A 302 -32.74 -0.69 -9.92
CA LEU A 302 -32.43 -2.04 -10.39
C LEU A 302 -33.66 -2.95 -10.28
N ALA A 303 -34.48 -3.01 -11.34
CA ALA A 303 -35.65 -3.88 -11.39
C ALA A 303 -35.26 -5.38 -11.33
N ARG A 304 -35.59 -6.04 -10.22
CA ARG A 304 -35.42 -7.50 -10.06
C ARG A 304 -36.48 -8.26 -10.85
N SER A 305 -36.11 -9.42 -11.37
CA SER A 305 -37.01 -10.31 -12.12
C SER A 305 -37.69 -11.33 -11.19
N SER A 306 -38.80 -11.94 -11.64
CA SER A 306 -39.51 -12.94 -10.84
C SER A 306 -38.65 -14.20 -10.63
N PHE A 307 -38.45 -14.59 -9.38
CA PHE A 307 -37.82 -15.87 -9.03
C PHE A 307 -38.78 -17.02 -9.33
N ARG A 308 -38.30 -18.04 -10.04
CA ARG A 308 -39.09 -19.19 -10.50
C ARG A 308 -38.59 -20.48 -9.85
N VAL A 309 -39.52 -21.34 -9.45
CA VAL A 309 -39.24 -22.65 -8.89
C VAL A 309 -39.50 -23.72 -9.96
N PRO A 310 -38.50 -24.53 -10.33
CA PRO A 310 -38.69 -25.69 -11.21
C PRO A 310 -39.67 -26.72 -10.65
N LYS A 311 -40.40 -27.40 -11.54
CA LYS A 311 -41.35 -28.46 -11.17
C LYS A 311 -40.69 -29.63 -10.42
N GLU A 312 -39.39 -29.82 -10.61
CA GLU A 312 -38.57 -30.85 -9.96
C GLU A 312 -38.45 -30.64 -8.44
N TYR A 313 -38.65 -29.42 -7.94
CA TYR A 313 -38.59 -29.08 -6.51
C TYR A 313 -39.98 -28.88 -5.88
N HIS A 314 -41.04 -29.38 -6.53
CA HIS A 314 -42.43 -29.35 -6.02
C HIS A 314 -42.75 -30.49 -5.04
N ASP A 315 -41.79 -31.36 -4.78
CA ASP A 315 -41.81 -32.33 -3.67
C ASP A 315 -41.92 -31.61 -2.32
N VAL A 316 -41.36 -30.41 -2.21
CA VAL A 316 -41.52 -29.52 -1.07
C VAL A 316 -42.79 -28.68 -1.22
N LEU A 317 -43.76 -28.89 -0.32
CA LEU A 317 -45.10 -28.29 -0.38
C LEU A 317 -45.09 -26.74 -0.42
N PHE A 318 -44.18 -26.10 0.32
CA PHE A 318 -44.08 -24.64 0.31
C PHE A 318 -43.49 -24.10 -1.00
N LEU A 319 -42.58 -24.83 -1.64
CA LEU A 319 -42.00 -24.46 -2.94
C LEU A 319 -43.03 -24.60 -4.07
N LYS A 320 -43.91 -25.61 -3.99
CA LYS A 320 -45.01 -25.83 -4.96
C LYS A 320 -46.03 -24.69 -4.97
N THR A 321 -46.30 -24.07 -3.82
CA THR A 321 -47.30 -23.00 -3.67
C THR A 321 -46.70 -21.60 -3.75
N TYR A 322 -45.37 -21.51 -3.83
CA TYR A 322 -44.64 -20.25 -3.85
C TYR A 322 -44.91 -19.44 -5.13
N LYS A 323 -45.18 -18.14 -4.95
CA LYS A 323 -45.31 -17.16 -6.03
C LYS A 323 -44.45 -15.95 -5.74
N CYS A 324 -43.48 -15.67 -6.60
CA CYS A 324 -42.62 -14.49 -6.46
C CYS A 324 -43.39 -13.20 -6.80
N LYS A 325 -43.38 -12.24 -5.87
CA LYS A 325 -43.74 -10.84 -6.13
C LYS A 325 -42.46 -10.00 -5.95
N PRO A 326 -41.78 -9.60 -7.04
CA PRO A 326 -40.55 -8.82 -6.94
C PRO A 326 -40.76 -7.57 -6.09
N GLY A 327 -39.87 -7.33 -5.14
CA GLY A 327 -39.96 -6.24 -4.18
C GLY A 327 -38.62 -5.52 -4.06
N VAL A 328 -38.64 -4.27 -3.58
CA VAL A 328 -37.41 -3.51 -3.37
C VAL A 328 -36.77 -3.94 -2.06
N ARG A 329 -35.49 -4.35 -2.10
CA ARG A 329 -34.69 -4.61 -0.89
C ARG A 329 -34.25 -3.29 -0.29
N LEU A 330 -34.65 -3.04 0.95
CA LEU A 330 -34.20 -1.90 1.73
C LEU A 330 -32.84 -2.21 2.37
N PHE A 331 -31.93 -1.25 2.32
CA PHE A 331 -30.67 -1.28 3.05
C PHE A 331 -30.75 -0.26 4.17
N ALA A 332 -30.09 -0.53 5.30
CA ALA A 332 -29.88 0.53 6.28
C ALA A 332 -29.04 1.61 5.61
N GLU A 333 -29.43 2.88 5.72
CA GLU A 333 -28.55 3.97 5.33
C GLU A 333 -27.22 3.74 6.07
N SER A 334 -26.14 3.60 5.30
CA SER A 334 -24.81 3.47 5.90
C SER A 334 -24.65 4.62 6.85
N SER A 335 -24.40 4.35 8.12
CA SER A 335 -23.92 5.35 9.06
C SER A 335 -22.48 5.75 8.69
N SER A 336 -22.20 6.10 7.42
CA SER A 336 -21.44 7.32 7.19
C SER A 336 -22.20 8.36 7.98
N ALA A 337 -21.60 8.80 9.10
CA ALA A 337 -22.15 9.73 10.08
C ALA A 337 -23.51 10.25 9.64
N SER A 338 -24.59 9.78 10.29
CA SER A 338 -25.90 10.39 10.12
C SER A 338 -25.65 11.87 9.89
N VAL A 339 -26.02 12.38 8.71
CA VAL A 339 -26.06 13.82 8.51
C VAL A 339 -27.21 14.24 9.42
N GLU A 340 -26.92 14.29 10.72
CA GLU A 340 -27.37 15.37 11.55
C GLU A 340 -27.07 16.59 10.70
N THR A 341 -28.13 17.19 10.20
CA THR A 341 -28.08 18.51 9.57
C THR A 341 -27.03 19.31 10.32
N PHE A 342 -25.91 19.62 9.65
CA PHE A 342 -24.72 20.18 10.30
C PHE A 342 -25.15 21.34 11.19
N ASP A 343 -25.08 21.12 12.50
CA ASP A 343 -25.47 22.14 13.46
C ASP A 343 -24.26 23.03 13.70
N LYS A 344 -24.37 24.30 13.29
CA LYS A 344 -23.34 25.31 13.55
C LYS A 344 -23.03 25.47 15.04
N LYS A 345 -23.96 25.08 15.93
CA LYS A 345 -23.76 25.08 17.39
C LYS A 345 -23.04 23.82 17.90
N MET A 346 -23.08 22.72 17.16
CA MET A 346 -22.45 21.43 17.53
C MET A 346 -21.63 20.85 16.36
N PRO A 347 -20.57 21.55 15.90
CA PRO A 347 -19.83 21.17 14.70
C PRO A 347 -19.01 19.87 14.83
N LEU A 348 -18.75 19.39 16.05
CA LEU A 348 -17.98 18.16 16.33
C LEU A 348 -18.87 16.95 16.64
N ALA A 349 -20.18 17.03 16.40
CA ALA A 349 -21.10 15.92 16.59
C ALA A 349 -20.65 14.66 15.81
N GLY A 350 -20.59 13.52 16.51
CA GLY A 350 -20.14 12.24 15.94
C GLY A 350 -18.62 12.04 15.87
N LEU A 351 -17.81 13.02 16.32
CA LEU A 351 -16.37 12.86 16.47
C LEU A 351 -15.99 12.44 17.89
N HIS A 352 -14.98 11.57 17.98
CA HIS A 352 -14.52 10.96 19.22
C HIS A 352 -13.05 11.32 19.50
N PHE A 353 -12.76 11.93 20.64
CA PHE A 353 -11.45 12.49 20.99
C PHE A 353 -10.81 11.77 22.17
N LEU A 354 -9.51 11.53 22.13
CA LEU A 354 -8.69 11.06 23.26
C LEU A 354 -7.66 12.14 23.59
N LEU A 355 -7.60 12.55 24.86
CA LEU A 355 -6.69 13.61 25.31
C LEU A 355 -5.39 13.02 25.89
N ASP A 356 -4.25 13.57 25.49
CA ASP A 356 -2.94 13.21 26.04
C ASP A 356 -2.73 13.78 27.45
N ARG A 357 -1.85 13.15 28.23
CA ARG A 357 -1.48 13.52 29.62
C ARG A 357 -0.30 14.48 29.74
N GLY A 358 0.31 14.87 28.61
CA GLY A 358 1.51 15.72 28.55
C GLY A 358 1.26 17.18 28.93
N PRO A 359 2.33 17.98 29.13
CA PRO A 359 2.20 19.36 29.57
C PRO A 359 1.54 20.18 28.46
N PHE A 360 0.35 20.68 28.77
CA PHE A 360 -0.25 21.81 28.06
C PHE A 360 0.36 23.09 28.66
N PRO A 361 0.45 24.20 27.90
CA PRO A 361 0.95 25.48 28.42
C PRO A 361 0.21 25.93 29.69
N GLU A 362 0.83 26.81 30.50
CA GLU A 362 0.44 27.14 31.89
C GLU A 362 -1.05 27.53 32.11
N ASP A 363 -1.78 27.89 31.04
CA ASP A 363 -3.19 28.30 31.11
C ASP A 363 -4.21 27.28 30.56
N VAL A 364 -3.76 26.19 29.91
CA VAL A 364 -4.65 25.22 29.24
C VAL A 364 -4.70 23.91 30.00
N THR A 365 -5.81 23.63 30.67
CA THR A 365 -5.99 22.33 31.35
C THR A 365 -6.66 21.29 30.42
N GLN A 366 -6.40 20.00 30.65
CA GLN A 366 -7.15 18.91 29.99
C GLN A 366 -8.67 19.07 30.17
N ARG A 367 -9.07 19.58 31.34
CA ARG A 367 -10.45 19.89 31.67
C ARG A 367 -11.03 20.96 30.74
N HIS A 368 -10.28 22.03 30.50
CA HIS A 368 -10.70 23.10 29.59
C HIS A 368 -10.87 22.57 28.16
N LEU A 369 -9.91 21.80 27.65
CA LEU A 369 -10.01 21.17 26.33
C LEU A 369 -11.21 20.21 26.21
N ALA A 370 -11.41 19.39 27.25
CA ALA A 370 -12.53 18.47 27.33
C ALA A 370 -13.90 19.17 27.34
N ALA A 371 -13.99 20.32 28.03
CA ALA A 371 -15.19 21.16 28.06
C ALA A 371 -15.45 21.81 26.69
N THR A 372 -14.42 22.34 26.03
CA THR A 372 -14.52 22.95 24.69
C THR A 372 -14.96 21.94 23.64
N ILE A 373 -14.37 20.73 23.63
CA ILE A 373 -14.76 19.65 22.70
C ILE A 373 -16.24 19.29 22.87
N ARG A 374 -16.71 19.17 24.12
CA ARG A 374 -18.13 18.85 24.40
C ARG A 374 -19.08 19.98 24.09
N ALA A 375 -18.69 21.23 24.35
CA ALA A 375 -19.48 22.40 23.99
C ALA A 375 -19.72 22.45 22.47
N LEU A 376 -18.76 21.97 21.68
CA LEU A 376 -18.87 21.83 20.22
C LEU A 376 -19.51 20.50 19.77
N GLY A 377 -19.97 19.64 20.68
CA GLY A 377 -20.68 18.38 20.38
C GLY A 377 -19.83 17.12 20.23
N GLY A 378 -18.52 17.20 20.46
CA GLY A 378 -17.62 16.04 20.44
C GLY A 378 -17.70 15.18 21.71
N SER A 379 -17.29 13.92 21.63
CA SER A 379 -17.29 12.97 22.76
C SER A 379 -15.87 12.50 23.12
N LEU A 380 -15.64 12.10 24.38
CA LEU A 380 -14.32 11.68 24.86
C LEU A 380 -14.17 10.17 24.97
N LEU A 381 -13.03 9.67 24.53
CA LEU A 381 -12.59 8.29 24.67
C LEU A 381 -11.66 8.15 25.88
N THR A 382 -11.76 7.02 26.57
CA THR A 382 -10.85 6.64 27.66
C THR A 382 -9.80 5.60 27.23
N VAL A 383 -9.99 5.03 26.03
CA VAL A 383 -9.12 4.00 25.44
C VAL A 383 -8.81 4.34 23.99
N VAL A 384 -7.60 3.99 23.56
CA VAL A 384 -7.18 4.12 22.16
C VAL A 384 -8.12 3.32 21.27
N THR A 385 -8.71 4.00 20.29
CA THR A 385 -9.70 3.42 19.38
C THR A 385 -9.39 3.87 17.95
N ARG A 386 -9.23 2.90 17.04
CA ARG A 386 -8.86 3.15 15.65
C ARG A 386 -9.90 4.03 14.94
N GLY A 387 -9.47 5.16 14.38
CA GLY A 387 -10.35 6.16 13.74
C GLY A 387 -10.87 7.27 14.66
N GLY A 388 -10.49 7.28 15.94
CA GLY A 388 -10.67 8.46 16.81
C GLY A 388 -9.59 9.53 16.59
N ILE A 389 -9.80 10.70 17.16
CA ILE A 389 -8.88 11.85 17.11
C ILE A 389 -8.09 11.90 18.41
N PHE A 390 -6.78 12.08 18.34
CA PHE A 390 -5.88 12.19 19.49
C PHE A 390 -5.39 13.63 19.62
N VAL A 391 -5.57 14.24 20.79
CA VAL A 391 -5.20 15.63 21.07
C VAL A 391 -3.94 15.67 21.92
N THR A 392 -2.88 16.32 21.43
CA THR A 392 -1.60 16.43 22.15
C THR A 392 -0.93 17.80 21.95
N THR A 393 0.16 18.03 22.68
CA THR A 393 1.02 19.22 22.64
C THR A 393 2.36 18.98 21.96
N SER A 394 2.80 17.72 21.86
CA SER A 394 4.12 17.37 21.31
C SER A 394 4.12 17.39 19.79
N SER A 395 4.81 18.35 19.19
CA SER A 395 5.08 18.43 17.75
C SER A 395 6.31 17.62 17.29
N SER A 396 7.09 17.05 18.22
CA SER A 396 8.31 16.29 17.93
C SER A 396 8.24 14.83 18.40
N VAL A 397 8.97 13.93 17.71
CA VAL A 397 8.98 12.47 17.93
C VAL A 397 9.80 12.08 19.17
N GLU A 398 10.77 12.92 19.57
CA GLU A 398 11.78 12.60 20.59
C GLU A 398 11.24 12.59 22.03
N THR A 399 10.10 13.26 22.28
CA THR A 399 9.49 13.42 23.62
C THR A 399 8.07 12.87 23.71
N GLU A 400 7.75 11.86 22.89
CA GLU A 400 6.39 11.33 22.81
C GLU A 400 5.95 10.56 24.08
N SER A 401 4.72 10.80 24.52
CA SER A 401 4.11 10.08 25.65
C SER A 401 3.79 8.62 25.30
N LYS A 402 3.81 7.72 26.30
CA LYS A 402 3.39 6.30 26.12
C LYS A 402 1.95 6.17 25.58
N LEU A 403 1.09 7.17 25.82
CA LEU A 403 -0.28 7.16 25.33
C LEU A 403 -0.34 7.61 23.86
N ALA A 404 0.45 8.61 23.49
CA ALA A 404 0.60 9.05 22.10
C ALA A 404 1.17 7.93 21.21
N ALA A 405 2.20 7.22 21.68
CA ALA A 405 2.76 6.08 20.95
C ALA A 405 1.72 4.96 20.73
N ARG A 406 0.88 4.69 21.75
CA ARG A 406 -0.23 3.74 21.64
C ARG A 406 -1.33 4.23 20.71
N ALA A 407 -1.65 5.53 20.73
CA ALA A 407 -2.65 6.14 19.86
C ALA A 407 -2.21 6.10 18.39
N ARG A 408 -0.93 6.33 18.12
CA ARG A 408 -0.32 6.21 16.80
C ARG A 408 -0.42 4.77 16.27
N VAL A 409 0.07 3.79 17.02
CA VAL A 409 -0.04 2.36 16.65
C VAL A 409 -1.52 1.93 16.51
N GLY A 410 -2.41 2.55 17.28
CA GLY A 410 -3.85 2.35 17.20
C GLY A 410 -4.53 2.99 15.98
N GLY A 411 -3.82 3.77 15.16
CA GLY A 411 -4.37 4.45 13.98
C GLY A 411 -5.36 5.56 14.33
N MET A 412 -5.08 6.35 15.36
CA MET A 412 -5.80 7.59 15.68
C MET A 412 -5.17 8.79 14.95
N ARG A 413 -5.98 9.78 14.58
CA ARG A 413 -5.48 11.00 13.90
C ARG A 413 -4.99 12.02 14.92
N PRO A 414 -3.73 12.48 14.88
CA PRO A 414 -3.23 13.48 15.81
C PRO A 414 -3.73 14.88 15.44
N ILE A 415 -4.09 15.68 16.44
CA ILE A 415 -4.27 17.12 16.31
C ILE A 415 -3.62 17.85 17.47
N THR A 416 -3.21 19.10 17.24
CA THR A 416 -2.70 19.96 18.30
C THR A 416 -3.87 20.59 19.06
N TYR A 417 -3.71 20.80 20.36
CA TYR A 417 -4.72 21.49 21.18
C TYR A 417 -5.11 22.88 20.64
N ASN A 418 -4.20 23.57 19.95
CA ASN A 418 -4.44 24.87 19.30
C ASN A 418 -5.60 24.84 18.29
N LEU A 419 -5.78 23.75 17.55
CA LEU A 419 -6.87 23.61 16.58
C LEU A 419 -8.26 23.60 17.25
N ILE A 420 -8.33 23.17 18.51
CA ILE A 420 -9.55 23.20 19.32
C ILE A 420 -9.79 24.60 19.89
N LEU A 421 -8.73 25.29 20.32
CA LEU A 421 -8.84 26.56 21.04
C LEU A 421 -8.89 27.81 20.14
N ASN A 422 -8.33 27.76 18.92
CA ASN A 422 -8.29 28.90 17.99
C ASN A 422 -9.67 29.28 17.39
N GLY A 423 -10.72 28.53 17.72
CA GLY A 423 -12.09 28.77 17.25
C GLY A 423 -12.34 28.40 15.78
N SER A 424 -11.35 27.85 15.06
CA SER A 424 -11.51 27.44 13.66
C SER A 424 -12.53 26.33 13.51
N LEU A 425 -12.52 25.34 14.41
CA LEU A 425 -13.51 24.26 14.45
C LEU A 425 -14.93 24.77 14.78
N ALA A 426 -15.05 25.85 15.56
CA ALA A 426 -16.33 26.46 15.91
C ALA A 426 -16.94 27.30 14.76
N LYS A 427 -16.10 27.80 13.86
CA LYS A 427 -16.49 28.61 12.69
C LYS A 427 -16.75 27.77 11.43
N ALA A 428 -16.54 26.46 11.49
CA ALA A 428 -16.72 25.57 10.35
C ALA A 428 -18.13 25.68 9.76
N SER A 429 -18.22 25.69 8.44
CA SER A 429 -19.47 25.91 7.71
C SER A 429 -20.18 24.61 7.31
N SER A 430 -19.46 23.49 7.29
CA SER A 430 -19.99 22.17 6.95
C SER A 430 -19.16 21.04 7.59
N ALA A 431 -19.70 19.81 7.62
CA ALA A 431 -18.98 18.64 8.09
C ALA A 431 -17.71 18.32 7.26
N LYS A 432 -17.71 18.65 5.96
CA LYS A 432 -16.52 18.52 5.09
C LYS A 432 -15.42 19.52 5.47
N ASP A 433 -15.82 20.71 5.90
CA ASP A 433 -14.93 21.78 6.36
C ASP A 433 -14.19 21.36 7.65
N VAL A 434 -14.92 20.78 8.60
CA VAL A 434 -14.35 20.20 9.84
C VAL A 434 -13.33 19.09 9.52
N GLN A 435 -13.66 18.18 8.59
CA GLN A 435 -12.74 17.10 8.21
C GLN A 435 -11.49 17.62 7.51
N ARG A 436 -11.61 18.67 6.69
CA ARG A 436 -10.48 19.33 6.03
C ARG A 436 -9.56 20.00 7.05
N LEU A 437 -10.11 20.78 7.98
CA LEU A 437 -9.33 21.44 9.04
C LEU A 437 -8.56 20.45 9.92
N ILE A 438 -9.12 19.25 10.16
CA ILE A 438 -8.44 18.18 10.89
C ILE A 438 -7.37 17.49 10.04
N ALA A 439 -7.59 17.38 8.73
CA ALA A 439 -6.65 16.72 7.81
C ALA A 439 -5.44 17.61 7.45
N ASP A 440 -5.64 18.93 7.39
CA ASP A 440 -4.60 19.91 7.05
C ASP A 440 -3.68 20.22 8.26
N GLU A 441 -3.86 19.52 9.39
CA GLU A 441 -3.08 19.77 10.60
C GLU A 441 -1.63 19.27 10.47
N PRO A 442 -0.60 20.12 10.72
CA PRO A 442 0.81 19.77 10.48
C PRO A 442 1.30 18.53 11.24
N LEU A 443 0.69 18.25 12.39
CA LEU A 443 1.06 17.13 13.25
C LEU A 443 0.82 15.76 12.59
N ALA A 444 -0.13 15.67 11.67
CA ALA A 444 -0.40 14.45 10.91
C ALA A 444 0.81 14.05 10.05
N ALA A 445 1.39 15.00 9.30
CA ALA A 445 2.55 14.76 8.45
C ALA A 445 3.79 14.35 9.27
N VAL A 446 3.97 14.90 10.47
CA VAL A 446 5.07 14.53 11.37
C VAL A 446 4.90 13.11 11.92
N TRP A 447 3.69 12.72 12.34
CA TRP A 447 3.42 11.35 12.79
C TRP A 447 3.58 10.32 11.67
N ASP A 448 3.19 10.68 10.44
CA ASP A 448 3.35 9.82 9.27
C ASP A 448 4.84 9.69 8.86
N SER A 449 5.64 10.74 9.09
CA SER A 449 7.09 10.74 8.82
C SER A 449 7.93 10.04 9.91
N ALA A 450 7.43 9.92 11.13
CA ALA A 450 8.11 9.22 12.24
C ALA A 450 8.07 7.68 12.12
N GLU A 451 7.13 7.17 11.34
CA GLU A 451 6.91 5.73 11.10
C GLU A 451 8.08 5.10 10.32
N SER A 452 8.85 5.90 9.58
CA SER A 452 10.05 5.46 8.86
C SER A 452 11.33 5.40 9.72
N ALA A 453 11.33 5.97 10.93
CA ALA A 453 12.52 6.06 11.80
C ALA A 453 12.54 5.06 12.98
N SER A 454 11.42 4.40 13.31
CA SER A 454 11.25 3.68 14.60
C SER A 454 11.16 2.14 14.51
N THR A 455 11.59 1.52 13.41
CA THR A 455 11.53 0.04 13.23
C THR A 455 12.66 -0.76 13.92
N SER A 456 13.44 -0.15 14.82
CA SER A 456 14.51 -0.82 15.57
C SER A 456 14.31 -0.77 17.09
N ALA A 457 13.21 -1.32 17.61
CA ALA A 457 13.12 -1.68 19.03
C ALA A 457 12.31 -2.97 19.25
N PRO A 458 12.86 -4.00 19.93
CA PRO A 458 12.13 -5.23 20.20
C PRO A 458 11.03 -5.02 21.25
N ILE A 459 9.82 -5.49 20.95
CA ILE A 459 8.70 -5.52 21.88
C ILE A 459 8.96 -6.60 22.96
N SER A 460 9.41 -6.17 24.13
CA SER A 460 9.37 -6.96 25.36
C SER A 460 7.93 -7.09 25.85
N GLN A 461 7.31 -8.25 25.62
CA GLN A 461 6.09 -8.64 26.34
C GLN A 461 6.45 -9.11 27.75
N GLN A 462 5.97 -8.37 28.75
CA GLN A 462 5.96 -8.81 30.15
C GLN A 462 5.07 -10.04 30.31
N ALA A 463 5.68 -11.22 30.42
CA ALA A 463 5.10 -12.37 31.09
C ALA A 463 5.45 -12.28 32.58
N GLN A 464 4.43 -12.31 33.44
CA GLN A 464 4.60 -12.39 34.89
C GLN A 464 5.23 -13.73 35.28
N SER A 465 6.17 -13.64 36.23
CA SER A 465 7.02 -14.70 36.75
C SER A 465 6.34 -15.60 37.77
N VAL A 466 6.59 -16.91 37.68
CA VAL A 466 6.65 -17.84 38.82
C VAL A 466 7.74 -18.87 38.53
N GLY A 467 8.70 -19.05 39.46
CA GLY A 467 9.40 -20.35 39.61
C GLY A 467 10.88 -20.46 39.17
N ARG A 468 11.76 -19.95 40.03
CA ARG A 468 13.18 -20.30 40.32
C ARG A 468 13.67 -21.70 39.86
N LYS A 469 14.78 -21.80 39.10
CA LYS A 469 16.02 -22.56 39.47
C LYS A 469 17.14 -22.55 38.39
N ARG A 470 18.35 -22.25 38.90
CA ARG A 470 19.74 -22.66 38.55
C ARG A 470 20.35 -22.34 37.17
N ARG A 471 21.23 -21.33 37.19
CA ARG A 471 22.41 -21.10 36.33
C ARG A 471 23.35 -22.32 36.34
N THR A 472 23.88 -22.66 35.17
CA THR A 472 25.23 -23.18 34.99
C THR A 472 25.87 -22.40 33.84
N LEU A 473 27.02 -21.80 34.11
CA LEU A 473 27.82 -21.05 33.15
C LEU A 473 28.56 -22.03 32.23
N VAL A 474 28.49 -21.79 30.92
CA VAL A 474 29.55 -22.18 29.99
C VAL A 474 29.83 -20.97 29.12
N GLU A 475 31.06 -20.46 29.21
CA GLU A 475 31.62 -19.42 28.38
C GLU A 475 31.87 -19.96 26.97
N THR A 476 31.41 -19.26 25.94
CA THR A 476 32.02 -19.30 24.61
C THR A 476 31.83 -17.95 23.90
N SER A 477 32.94 -17.22 23.82
CA SER A 477 33.46 -16.49 22.66
C SER A 477 32.47 -15.75 21.75
N ALA A 478 32.65 -14.42 21.72
CA ALA A 478 32.10 -13.52 20.72
C ALA A 478 32.71 -13.78 19.35
N GLU A 479 31.88 -14.13 18.36
CA GLU A 479 32.14 -14.01 16.93
C GLU A 479 30.81 -14.18 16.15
N GLY A 480 30.59 -13.36 15.11
CA GLY A 480 29.70 -13.74 13.99
C GLY A 480 28.36 -13.00 13.85
N GLY A 481 28.40 -11.71 13.49
CA GLY A 481 27.27 -11.04 12.84
C GLY A 481 27.51 -10.90 11.34
N ASN A 482 27.21 -11.93 10.52
CA ASN A 482 27.00 -11.79 9.06
C ASN A 482 26.46 -13.07 8.36
N ASP A 483 25.34 -13.66 8.80
CA ASP A 483 24.83 -14.94 8.25
C ASP A 483 23.53 -14.81 7.42
N ALA A 484 23.43 -13.81 6.53
CA ALA A 484 22.23 -13.60 5.69
C ALA A 484 22.44 -13.75 4.17
N LEU A 485 23.65 -14.03 3.68
CA LEU A 485 23.91 -14.38 2.28
C LEU A 485 24.47 -15.80 2.16
N LYS A 486 23.64 -16.80 2.43
CA LYS A 486 23.96 -18.17 2.01
C LYS A 486 24.05 -18.21 0.48
N ARG A 487 25.26 -18.44 -0.04
CA ARG A 487 25.53 -18.54 -1.48
C ARG A 487 24.63 -19.58 -2.12
N MET A 488 23.81 -19.16 -3.08
CA MET A 488 22.97 -20.06 -3.87
C MET A 488 23.85 -20.97 -4.72
N ARG A 489 23.75 -22.28 -4.52
CA ARG A 489 24.43 -23.29 -5.36
C ARG A 489 23.53 -23.71 -6.50
N VAL A 490 24.05 -23.62 -7.72
CA VAL A 490 23.40 -24.13 -8.94
C VAL A 490 23.83 -25.60 -9.08
N LYS A 491 22.88 -26.52 -9.30
CA LYS A 491 23.15 -27.94 -9.60
C LYS A 491 22.23 -28.44 -10.71
N GLY A 492 22.79 -29.05 -11.75
CA GLY A 492 22.06 -29.47 -12.94
C GLY A 492 21.30 -28.36 -13.67
N GLY A 493 21.78 -27.10 -13.64
CA GLY A 493 21.18 -25.95 -14.34
C GLY A 493 19.96 -25.29 -13.67
N ALA A 494 19.66 -25.65 -12.40
CA ALA A 494 18.66 -24.97 -11.59
C ALA A 494 19.14 -24.81 -10.14
N VAL A 495 18.70 -23.75 -9.48
CA VAL A 495 19.08 -23.45 -8.09
C VAL A 495 18.06 -24.06 -7.15
N VAL A 496 18.53 -24.92 -6.24
CA VAL A 496 17.72 -25.40 -5.11
C VAL A 496 17.56 -24.25 -4.13
N ASP A 497 16.31 -23.97 -3.73
CA ASP A 497 16.05 -22.88 -2.78
C ASP A 497 16.64 -23.23 -1.40
N PRO A 498 17.51 -22.38 -0.80
CA PRO A 498 18.14 -22.67 0.50
C PRO A 498 17.15 -22.84 1.64
N ALA A 499 15.93 -22.31 1.52
CA ALA A 499 14.88 -22.53 2.51
C ALA A 499 14.36 -23.97 2.56
N SER A 500 14.80 -24.83 1.63
CA SER A 500 14.59 -26.28 1.70
C SER A 500 15.55 -27.00 2.65
N GLY A 501 16.73 -26.44 2.94
CA GLY A 501 17.81 -27.10 3.69
C GLY A 501 18.43 -28.31 2.96
N LEU A 502 18.17 -28.45 1.65
CA LEU A 502 18.61 -29.57 0.82
C LEU A 502 19.57 -29.14 -0.30
N GLU A 503 20.03 -27.88 -0.30
CA GLU A 503 20.89 -27.30 -1.35
C GLU A 503 22.19 -28.09 -1.60
N ASP A 504 22.74 -28.71 -0.56
CA ASP A 504 23.98 -29.48 -0.65
C ASP A 504 23.77 -30.96 -1.01
N ARG A 505 22.54 -31.49 -0.93
CA ARG A 505 22.25 -32.94 -1.05
C ARG A 505 21.28 -33.31 -2.17
N ALA A 506 20.64 -32.33 -2.80
CA ALA A 506 19.65 -32.55 -3.84
C ALA A 506 19.85 -31.61 -5.04
N SER A 507 19.31 -32.03 -6.17
CA SER A 507 19.23 -31.29 -7.42
C SER A 507 17.77 -31.20 -7.89
N VAL A 508 17.45 -30.19 -8.70
CA VAL A 508 16.08 -30.01 -9.22
C VAL A 508 15.82 -31.07 -10.30
N ALA A 509 14.71 -31.81 -10.16
CA ALA A 509 14.31 -32.81 -11.15
C ALA A 509 13.84 -32.15 -12.45
N ARG A 510 13.95 -32.88 -13.57
CA ARG A 510 13.52 -32.44 -14.90
C ARG A 510 12.39 -33.33 -15.42
N ASP A 511 11.52 -32.75 -16.24
CA ASP A 511 10.47 -33.49 -16.95
C ASP A 511 11.02 -34.25 -18.16
N THR A 512 10.15 -35.00 -18.83
CA THR A 512 10.49 -35.79 -20.05
C THR A 512 10.97 -34.94 -21.22
N HIS A 513 10.70 -33.64 -21.22
CA HIS A 513 11.15 -32.67 -22.23
C HIS A 513 12.41 -31.92 -21.78
N GLY A 514 13.02 -32.34 -20.66
CA GLY A 514 14.21 -31.72 -20.10
C GLY A 514 13.96 -30.41 -19.36
N ARG A 515 12.71 -29.98 -19.14
CA ARG A 515 12.39 -28.75 -18.41
C ARG A 515 12.55 -28.96 -16.91
N PRO A 516 13.19 -28.04 -16.16
CA PRO A 516 13.29 -28.15 -14.72
C PRO A 516 11.89 -28.04 -14.08
N LEU A 517 11.58 -28.95 -13.17
CA LEU A 517 10.34 -28.96 -12.39
C LEU A 517 10.44 -27.95 -11.25
N SER A 518 10.50 -26.67 -11.62
CA SER A 518 10.64 -25.54 -10.71
C SER A 518 9.86 -24.36 -11.28
N ALA A 519 9.02 -23.75 -10.46
CA ALA A 519 8.26 -22.57 -10.83
C ALA A 519 8.24 -21.55 -9.69
N VAL A 520 8.35 -20.27 -10.06
CA VAL A 520 8.12 -19.15 -9.17
C VAL A 520 6.90 -18.40 -9.68
N LEU A 521 5.92 -18.22 -8.82
CA LEU A 521 4.64 -17.63 -9.18
C LEU A 521 4.42 -16.35 -8.37
N GLY A 522 3.86 -15.32 -9.00
CA GLY A 522 3.49 -14.06 -8.39
C GLY A 522 1.97 -13.84 -8.42
N MET A 523 1.45 -13.11 -7.45
CA MET A 523 0.06 -12.65 -7.46
C MET A 523 -0.08 -11.32 -6.73
N VAL A 524 -0.52 -10.30 -7.46
CA VAL A 524 -0.92 -9.02 -6.89
C VAL A 524 -2.41 -8.80 -7.04
N ASP A 525 -3.07 -8.37 -5.96
CA ASP A 525 -4.46 -7.93 -5.95
C ASP A 525 -4.53 -6.60 -5.18
N LEU A 526 -4.68 -5.51 -5.94
CA LEU A 526 -4.73 -4.15 -5.40
C LEU A 526 -5.97 -3.90 -4.53
N VAL A 527 -7.05 -4.64 -4.76
CA VAL A 527 -8.29 -4.47 -3.99
C VAL A 527 -8.16 -5.13 -2.63
N ARG A 528 -7.52 -6.29 -2.56
CA ARG A 528 -7.23 -6.97 -1.28
C ARG A 528 -5.96 -6.47 -0.61
N GLY A 529 -5.13 -5.75 -1.35
CA GLY A 529 -3.79 -5.35 -0.92
C GLY A 529 -2.79 -6.48 -0.83
N SER A 530 -3.09 -7.66 -1.39
CA SER A 530 -2.17 -8.81 -1.37
C SER A 530 -1.10 -8.66 -2.45
N ASN A 531 0.14 -8.98 -2.08
CA ASN A 531 1.32 -8.97 -2.93
C ASN A 531 2.13 -10.23 -2.59
N SER A 532 1.72 -11.36 -3.16
CA SER A 532 2.15 -12.69 -2.71
C SER A 532 3.04 -13.39 -3.74
N TYR A 533 3.95 -14.22 -3.24
CA TYR A 533 4.71 -15.17 -4.06
C TYR A 533 4.42 -16.62 -3.66
N TYR A 534 4.65 -17.52 -4.61
CA TYR A 534 4.60 -18.97 -4.40
C TYR A 534 5.71 -19.64 -5.22
N LYS A 535 6.64 -20.32 -4.56
CA LYS A 535 7.69 -21.11 -5.19
C LYS A 535 7.37 -22.59 -5.01
N ILE A 536 7.62 -23.38 -6.03
CA ILE A 536 7.48 -24.83 -6.00
C ILE A 536 8.62 -25.49 -6.77
N GLN A 537 9.23 -26.52 -6.20
CA GLN A 537 10.34 -27.28 -6.80
C GLN A 537 10.20 -28.77 -6.52
N VAL A 538 10.54 -29.62 -7.50
CA VAL A 538 10.76 -31.05 -7.28
C VAL A 538 12.26 -31.28 -7.15
N LEU A 539 12.68 -31.87 -6.04
CA LEU A 539 14.07 -32.14 -5.69
C LEU A 539 14.33 -33.65 -5.69
N ARG A 540 15.46 -34.07 -6.23
CA ARG A 540 15.96 -35.45 -6.21
C ARG A 540 17.30 -35.48 -5.49
N SER A 541 17.53 -36.47 -4.63
CA SER A 541 18.84 -36.58 -3.97
C SER A 541 19.95 -36.91 -4.97
N ASP A 542 21.10 -36.28 -4.79
CA ASP A 542 22.29 -36.53 -5.61
C ASP A 542 22.95 -37.88 -5.26
N LYS A 543 22.83 -38.31 -4.00
CA LYS A 543 23.46 -39.53 -3.48
C LYS A 543 22.50 -40.73 -3.41
N GLU A 544 21.25 -40.47 -3.05
CA GLU A 544 20.26 -41.52 -2.78
C GLU A 544 19.12 -41.45 -3.81
N PRO A 545 19.22 -42.16 -4.95
CA PRO A 545 18.32 -41.95 -6.09
C PRO A 545 16.83 -42.23 -5.80
N HIS A 546 16.51 -42.91 -4.70
CA HIS A 546 15.13 -43.19 -4.23
C HIS A 546 14.51 -42.06 -3.39
N HIS A 547 15.29 -41.04 -3.02
CA HIS A 547 14.81 -39.94 -2.21
C HIS A 547 14.41 -38.76 -3.09
N HIS A 548 13.11 -38.45 -3.05
CA HIS A 548 12.50 -37.35 -3.77
C HIS A 548 11.74 -36.44 -2.82
N TRP A 549 11.74 -35.14 -3.11
CA TRP A 549 11.00 -34.16 -2.33
C TRP A 549 10.26 -33.17 -3.22
N VAL A 550 9.13 -32.67 -2.74
CA VAL A 550 8.49 -31.47 -3.27
C VAL A 550 8.69 -30.36 -2.24
N PHE A 551 9.37 -29.30 -2.64
CA PHE A 551 9.57 -28.10 -1.85
C PHE A 551 8.58 -27.01 -2.26
N ARG A 552 8.00 -26.34 -1.27
CA ARG A 552 7.03 -25.26 -1.45
C ARG A 552 7.41 -24.12 -0.53
N ALA A 553 7.41 -22.89 -1.04
CA ALA A 553 7.55 -21.69 -0.23
C ALA A 553 6.53 -20.64 -0.66
N TRP A 554 5.92 -19.96 0.29
CA TRP A 554 4.89 -18.96 0.02
C TRP A 554 5.01 -17.82 1.01
N GLY A 555 4.51 -16.65 0.62
CA GLY A 555 4.53 -15.49 1.51
C GLY A 555 4.16 -14.20 0.81
N ARG A 556 4.26 -13.10 1.56
CA ARG A 556 4.16 -11.74 1.02
C ARG A 556 5.56 -11.27 0.62
N ILE A 557 5.69 -10.73 -0.58
CA ILE A 557 6.95 -10.23 -1.13
C ILE A 557 7.48 -9.11 -0.22
N GLY A 558 8.78 -9.10 0.07
CA GLY A 558 9.39 -8.06 0.91
C GLY A 558 9.23 -8.21 2.43
N THR A 559 8.63 -9.31 2.89
CA THR A 559 8.39 -9.52 4.34
C THR A 559 8.72 -10.94 4.78
N ASP A 560 8.83 -11.13 6.09
CA ASP A 560 8.95 -12.45 6.71
C ASP A 560 7.60 -13.18 6.84
N ILE A 561 6.51 -12.59 6.35
CA ILE A 561 5.19 -13.24 6.32
C ILE A 561 5.20 -14.35 5.29
N GLY A 562 5.02 -15.58 5.74
CA GLY A 562 5.01 -16.74 4.87
C GLY A 562 5.44 -18.02 5.58
N GLY A 563 5.76 -19.02 4.78
CA GLY A 563 6.30 -20.29 5.26
C GLY A 563 6.87 -21.11 4.12
N SER A 564 7.56 -22.19 4.50
CA SER A 564 8.02 -23.21 3.58
C SER A 564 7.64 -24.60 4.06
N LYS A 565 7.59 -25.56 3.14
CA LYS A 565 7.30 -26.95 3.42
C LYS A 565 8.09 -27.84 2.47
N VAL A 566 8.77 -28.83 3.03
CA VAL A 566 9.42 -29.92 2.29
C VAL A 566 8.62 -31.19 2.55
N GLU A 567 8.17 -31.86 1.49
CA GLU A 567 7.45 -33.14 1.57
C GLU A 567 8.22 -34.23 0.84
N ARG A 568 8.37 -35.38 1.49
CA ARG A 568 9.11 -36.53 0.93
C ARG A 568 8.16 -37.45 0.16
N PHE A 569 8.63 -37.94 -0.98
CA PHE A 569 7.93 -38.88 -1.85
C PHE A 569 8.76 -40.14 -2.07
N VAL A 570 8.07 -41.25 -2.37
CA VAL A 570 8.67 -42.58 -2.56
C VAL A 570 9.15 -42.78 -3.99
N SER A 571 8.50 -42.14 -4.96
CA SER A 571 8.86 -42.17 -6.38
C SER A 571 8.90 -40.77 -6.98
N LEU A 572 9.69 -40.61 -8.03
CA LEU A 572 9.75 -39.37 -8.80
C LEU A 572 8.41 -39.05 -9.45
N ASP A 573 7.73 -40.06 -10.01
CA ASP A 573 6.43 -39.88 -10.67
C ASP A 573 5.36 -39.34 -9.72
N ALA A 574 5.32 -39.84 -8.47
CA ALA A 574 4.40 -39.33 -7.46
C ALA A 574 4.71 -37.87 -7.09
N ALA A 575 6.00 -37.50 -7.01
CA ALA A 575 6.41 -36.13 -6.77
C ALA A 575 6.06 -35.20 -7.95
N MET A 576 6.22 -35.68 -9.18
CA MET A 576 5.86 -34.96 -10.41
C MET A 576 4.35 -34.74 -10.52
N GLN A 577 3.55 -35.77 -10.27
CA GLN A 577 2.10 -35.64 -10.27
C GLN A 577 1.63 -34.65 -9.21
N HIS A 578 2.18 -34.72 -7.99
CA HIS A 578 1.87 -33.77 -6.94
C HIS A 578 2.25 -32.33 -7.32
N PHE A 579 3.38 -32.15 -8.00
CA PHE A 579 3.79 -30.86 -8.54
C PHE A 579 2.81 -30.34 -9.60
N HIS A 580 2.36 -31.17 -10.54
CA HIS A 580 1.37 -30.79 -11.56
C HIS A 580 0.03 -30.40 -10.93
N ASP A 581 -0.46 -31.17 -9.96
CA ASP A 581 -1.71 -30.90 -9.25
C ASP A 581 -1.65 -29.57 -8.50
N LEU A 582 -0.55 -29.31 -7.80
CA LEU A 582 -0.33 -28.05 -7.11
C LEU A 582 -0.18 -26.88 -8.07
N PHE A 583 0.52 -27.05 -9.18
CA PHE A 583 0.66 -26.02 -10.19
C PHE A 583 -0.71 -25.66 -10.79
N LEU A 584 -1.52 -26.67 -11.14
CA LEU A 584 -2.89 -26.50 -11.64
C LEU A 584 -3.79 -25.86 -10.57
N GLU A 585 -3.68 -26.27 -9.32
CA GLU A 585 -4.40 -25.66 -8.21
C GLU A 585 -4.02 -24.17 -8.07
N LYS A 586 -2.73 -23.81 -8.11
CA LYS A 586 -2.31 -22.42 -7.88
C LYS A 586 -2.54 -21.51 -9.08
N THR A 587 -2.43 -22.01 -10.31
CA THR A 587 -2.48 -21.19 -11.53
C THR A 587 -3.78 -21.32 -12.32
N GLY A 588 -4.50 -22.45 -12.17
CA GLY A 588 -5.64 -22.81 -13.02
C GLY A 588 -5.26 -23.32 -14.41
N ASN A 589 -3.96 -23.50 -14.70
CA ASN A 589 -3.46 -23.99 -15.99
C ASN A 589 -2.64 -25.27 -15.78
N PRO A 590 -2.68 -26.24 -16.71
CA PRO A 590 -1.84 -27.42 -16.62
C PRO A 590 -0.35 -27.05 -16.76
N TRP A 591 0.51 -27.84 -16.12
CA TRP A 591 1.96 -27.68 -16.26
C TRP A 591 2.39 -27.92 -17.70
N GLY A 592 3.34 -27.11 -18.17
CA GLY A 592 3.89 -27.22 -19.52
C GLY A 592 3.07 -26.54 -20.61
N THR A 593 1.96 -25.87 -20.26
CA THR A 593 1.26 -24.95 -21.17
C THR A 593 2.22 -23.89 -21.68
N GLU A 594 2.29 -23.72 -23.00
CA GLU A 594 3.08 -22.66 -23.62
C GLU A 594 2.60 -21.27 -23.19
N ARG A 595 3.53 -20.32 -23.05
CA ARG A 595 3.22 -18.98 -22.54
C ARG A 595 2.15 -18.26 -23.37
N ALA A 596 2.15 -18.43 -24.69
CA ALA A 596 1.16 -17.86 -25.58
C ALA A 596 -0.28 -18.35 -25.27
N ASN A 597 -0.40 -19.57 -24.75
CA ASN A 597 -1.66 -20.22 -24.40
C ASN A 597 -1.97 -20.13 -22.89
N PHE A 598 -1.08 -19.56 -22.09
CA PHE A 598 -1.29 -19.44 -20.65
C PHE A 598 -2.29 -18.33 -20.34
N ILE A 599 -3.43 -18.70 -19.75
CA ILE A 599 -4.49 -17.74 -19.43
C ILE A 599 -4.44 -17.41 -17.94
N LYS A 600 -4.18 -16.15 -17.60
CA LYS A 600 -4.23 -15.70 -16.21
C LYS A 600 -5.62 -15.91 -15.64
N MET A 601 -5.72 -16.66 -14.54
CA MET A 601 -7.00 -16.88 -13.87
C MET A 601 -7.21 -15.87 -12.72
N PRO A 602 -8.45 -15.37 -12.53
CA PRO A 602 -8.86 -14.59 -11.37
C PRO A 602 -8.36 -15.16 -10.03
N ARG A 603 -7.70 -14.34 -9.20
CA ARG A 603 -7.22 -14.73 -7.85
C ARG A 603 -6.30 -15.96 -7.79
N ARG A 604 -5.75 -16.36 -8.93
CA ARG A 604 -4.73 -17.41 -9.06
C ARG A 604 -3.39 -16.76 -9.37
N PHE A 605 -2.32 -17.50 -9.11
CA PHE A 605 -0.96 -17.04 -9.36
C PHE A 605 -0.63 -17.04 -10.85
N TYR A 606 0.33 -16.19 -11.24
CA TYR A 606 0.92 -16.13 -12.57
C TYR A 606 2.38 -16.60 -12.50
N PRO A 607 2.84 -17.50 -13.40
CA PRO A 607 4.23 -17.95 -13.42
C PRO A 607 5.15 -16.83 -13.90
N LEU A 608 6.21 -16.58 -13.15
CA LEU A 608 7.29 -15.68 -13.50
C LEU A 608 8.36 -16.46 -14.23
N GLU A 609 8.84 -15.91 -15.33
CA GLU A 609 9.88 -16.53 -16.15
C GLU A 609 11.25 -16.16 -15.59
N LEU A 610 11.89 -17.17 -15.01
CA LEU A 610 13.24 -17.04 -14.51
C LEU A 610 14.23 -17.64 -15.51
N GLU A 611 15.30 -16.90 -15.81
CA GLU A 611 16.37 -17.43 -16.66
C GLU A 611 16.99 -18.67 -16.01
N GLN A 612 17.06 -19.75 -16.79
CA GLN A 612 17.62 -21.02 -16.36
C GLN A 612 19.14 -20.94 -16.41
N PHE A 613 19.82 -21.50 -15.41
CA PHE A 613 21.28 -21.53 -15.41
C PHE A 613 21.78 -22.53 -16.44
N ASN A 614 22.79 -22.15 -17.22
CA ASN A 614 23.47 -23.09 -18.09
C ASN A 614 24.29 -24.06 -17.22
N PRO A 615 24.19 -25.39 -17.43
CA PRO A 615 24.98 -26.37 -16.67
C PRO A 615 26.49 -26.17 -16.77
N LYS A 616 26.97 -25.47 -17.81
CA LYS A 616 28.39 -25.10 -17.98
C LYS A 616 28.88 -24.07 -16.94
N ASP A 617 27.98 -23.38 -16.26
CA ASP A 617 28.32 -22.41 -15.20
C ASP A 617 28.78 -23.11 -13.90
N GLU A 618 28.52 -24.43 -13.74
CA GLU A 618 28.84 -25.21 -12.52
C GLU A 618 30.31 -25.55 -12.34
N GLU A 619 31.07 -25.79 -13.41
CA GLU A 619 32.50 -26.11 -13.32
C GLU A 619 33.38 -24.92 -12.89
N ASN A 620 32.85 -23.69 -12.99
CA ASN A 620 33.64 -22.46 -12.81
C ASN A 620 33.65 -21.92 -11.37
N GLY A 621 32.67 -22.29 -10.54
CA GLY A 621 32.50 -21.77 -9.18
C GLY A 621 33.48 -22.31 -8.13
N GLU A 622 33.98 -23.54 -8.32
CA GLU A 622 35.04 -24.11 -7.46
C GLU A 622 36.44 -23.71 -7.97
N LYS A 623 36.60 -23.53 -9.29
CA LYS A 623 37.85 -23.05 -9.89
C LYS A 623 38.15 -21.60 -9.52
N THR A 624 37.15 -20.72 -9.45
CA THR A 624 37.31 -19.27 -9.14
C THR A 624 38.01 -18.96 -7.81
N LYS A 625 37.91 -19.82 -6.79
CA LYS A 625 38.63 -19.65 -5.52
C LYS A 625 40.15 -19.85 -5.65
N ILE A 626 40.59 -20.62 -6.65
CA ILE A 626 42.00 -20.92 -6.93
C ILE A 626 42.65 -19.79 -7.76
N VAL A 627 41.84 -19.06 -8.56
CA VAL A 627 42.32 -18.05 -9.54
C VAL A 627 42.67 -16.68 -8.94
N HIS A 628 42.20 -16.36 -7.73
CA HIS A 628 42.58 -15.11 -7.03
C HIS A 628 44.10 -14.98 -6.74
N GLN A 629 44.91 -15.97 -7.11
CA GLN A 629 46.37 -15.96 -6.98
C GLN A 629 47.12 -15.52 -8.26
N VAL A 630 46.46 -15.35 -9.41
CA VAL A 630 47.11 -14.87 -10.65
C VAL A 630 47.07 -13.35 -10.71
N ALA A 631 48.24 -12.70 -10.84
CA ALA A 631 48.32 -11.23 -10.96
C ALA A 631 47.71 -10.72 -12.29
N SER A 632 46.95 -9.63 -12.22
CA SER A 632 46.36 -8.97 -13.40
C SER A 632 47.44 -8.33 -14.27
N LYS A 633 47.24 -8.37 -15.60
CA LYS A 633 48.11 -7.72 -16.59
C LYS A 633 47.76 -6.25 -16.85
N LEU A 634 46.64 -5.77 -16.30
CA LEU A 634 46.17 -4.40 -16.51
C LEU A 634 46.93 -3.42 -15.62
N GLY A 635 47.06 -2.16 -16.06
CA GLY A 635 47.61 -1.09 -15.22
C GLY A 635 46.71 -0.78 -14.02
N ILE A 636 47.30 -0.29 -12.92
CA ILE A 636 46.60 -0.02 -11.65
C ILE A 636 45.35 0.86 -11.85
N ARG A 637 45.47 1.96 -12.59
CA ARG A 637 44.35 2.88 -12.91
C ARG A 637 43.18 2.18 -13.59
N LEU A 638 43.47 1.21 -14.47
CA LEU A 638 42.45 0.43 -15.15
C LEU A 638 41.86 -0.65 -14.24
N GLN A 639 42.67 -1.28 -13.38
CA GLN A 639 42.16 -2.21 -12.37
C GLN A 639 41.16 -1.52 -11.42
N GLU A 640 41.48 -0.31 -10.95
CA GLU A 640 40.58 0.50 -10.12
C GLU A 640 39.27 0.83 -10.84
N LEU A 641 39.33 1.20 -12.12
CA LEU A 641 38.14 1.43 -12.93
C LEU A 641 37.28 0.15 -13.07
N ILE A 642 37.89 -0.99 -13.39
CA ILE A 642 37.15 -2.25 -13.55
C ILE A 642 36.51 -2.69 -12.22
N HIS A 643 37.21 -2.54 -11.10
CA HIS A 643 36.63 -2.73 -9.77
C HIS A 643 35.45 -1.78 -9.51
N PHE A 644 35.58 -0.52 -9.92
CA PHE A 644 34.50 0.46 -9.81
C PHE A 644 33.29 0.05 -10.66
N LEU A 645 33.48 -0.38 -11.91
CA LEU A 645 32.40 -0.73 -12.83
C LEU A 645 31.67 -2.04 -12.46
N PHE A 646 32.39 -3.02 -11.90
CA PHE A 646 31.88 -4.37 -11.62
C PHE A 646 31.66 -4.65 -10.12
N ASP A 647 31.10 -3.68 -9.39
CA ASP A 647 30.78 -3.84 -7.96
C ASP A 647 29.38 -4.43 -7.73
N VAL A 648 29.34 -5.66 -7.21
CA VAL A 648 28.10 -6.38 -6.87
C VAL A 648 27.30 -5.68 -5.77
N ALA A 649 27.96 -5.05 -4.80
CA ALA A 649 27.28 -4.39 -3.69
C ALA A 649 26.48 -3.18 -4.20
N SER A 650 27.10 -2.35 -5.05
CA SER A 650 26.41 -1.22 -5.70
C SER A 650 25.25 -1.67 -6.58
N MET A 651 25.40 -2.77 -7.34
CA MET A 651 24.32 -3.36 -8.13
C MET A 651 23.14 -3.83 -7.26
N THR A 652 23.42 -4.42 -6.11
CA THR A 652 22.41 -4.88 -5.15
C THR A 652 21.68 -3.69 -4.53
N ASN A 653 22.41 -2.64 -4.14
CA ASN A 653 21.83 -1.43 -3.55
C ASN A 653 20.91 -0.71 -4.54
N ALA A 654 21.25 -0.67 -5.83
CA ALA A 654 20.40 -0.09 -6.87
C ALA A 654 19.04 -0.81 -7.00
N LEU A 655 19.01 -2.14 -6.84
CA LEU A 655 17.74 -2.88 -6.83
C LEU A 655 16.87 -2.58 -5.61
N LEU A 656 17.49 -2.40 -4.44
CA LEU A 656 16.78 -2.03 -3.23
C LEU A 656 16.17 -0.63 -3.34
N GLU A 657 16.86 0.31 -3.98
CA GLU A 657 16.32 1.65 -4.31
C GLU A 657 15.05 1.57 -5.15
N PHE A 658 14.96 0.57 -6.05
CA PHE A 658 13.80 0.33 -6.90
C PHE A 658 12.66 -0.44 -6.21
N GLU A 659 12.78 -0.69 -4.90
CA GLU A 659 11.82 -1.48 -4.12
C GLU A 659 11.69 -2.91 -4.67
N ILE A 660 12.77 -3.50 -5.19
CA ILE A 660 12.76 -4.86 -5.72
C ILE A 660 13.29 -5.82 -4.66
N ASP A 661 12.55 -6.90 -4.39
CA ASP A 661 12.92 -7.89 -3.38
C ASP A 661 14.09 -8.77 -3.84
N VAL A 662 15.32 -8.33 -3.54
CA VAL A 662 16.56 -9.05 -3.84
C VAL A 662 16.62 -10.43 -3.16
N ARG A 663 15.97 -10.62 -1.99
CA ARG A 663 16.03 -11.89 -1.24
C ARG A 663 15.28 -12.98 -1.99
N LYS A 664 14.11 -12.65 -2.54
CA LYS A 664 13.30 -13.59 -3.31
C LYS A 664 13.68 -13.62 -4.79
N MET A 665 14.34 -12.57 -5.29
CA MET A 665 14.80 -12.40 -6.66
C MET A 665 16.30 -12.08 -6.74
N PRO A 666 17.19 -13.08 -6.76
CA PRO A 666 18.61 -12.83 -6.99
C PRO A 666 18.85 -12.30 -8.42
N LEU A 667 19.82 -11.38 -8.53
CA LEU A 667 20.20 -10.47 -9.63
C LEU A 667 20.39 -11.02 -11.07
N GLY A 668 20.10 -12.30 -11.33
CA GLY A 668 20.30 -12.92 -12.65
C GLY A 668 19.11 -13.77 -13.12
N LYS A 669 17.89 -13.41 -12.71
CA LYS A 669 16.70 -14.26 -12.93
C LYS A 669 15.50 -13.56 -13.57
N ILE A 670 15.53 -12.29 -13.97
CA ILE A 670 14.38 -11.72 -14.71
C ILE A 670 14.65 -11.88 -16.20
N SER A 671 13.82 -12.67 -16.88
CA SER A 671 13.90 -12.82 -18.33
C SER A 671 13.70 -11.48 -19.05
N ARG A 672 14.51 -11.23 -20.09
CA ARG A 672 14.32 -10.09 -21.00
C ARG A 672 12.90 -10.04 -21.58
N MET A 673 12.27 -11.19 -21.85
CA MET A 673 10.89 -11.26 -22.34
C MET A 673 9.88 -10.74 -21.30
N GLN A 674 10.12 -11.00 -20.02
CA GLN A 674 9.29 -10.50 -18.92
C GLN A 674 9.40 -8.98 -18.77
N ILE A 675 10.60 -8.43 -18.93
CA ILE A 675 10.82 -6.97 -18.94
C ILE A 675 10.09 -6.33 -20.13
N GLN A 676 10.16 -6.95 -21.32
CA GLN A 676 9.43 -6.48 -22.52
C GLN A 676 7.91 -6.52 -22.32
N GLU A 677 7.38 -7.57 -21.70
CA GLU A 677 5.96 -7.63 -21.36
C GLU A 677 5.56 -6.52 -20.38
N ALA A 678 6.40 -6.25 -19.37
CA ALA A 678 6.17 -5.16 -18.42
C ALA A 678 6.16 -3.78 -19.10
N TYR A 679 7.03 -3.54 -20.09
CA TYR A 679 6.97 -2.32 -20.91
C TYR A 679 5.66 -2.19 -21.67
N GLY A 680 5.17 -3.29 -22.27
CA GLY A 680 3.88 -3.31 -22.95
C GLY A 680 2.73 -2.87 -22.03
N VAL A 681 2.74 -3.35 -20.78
CA VAL A 681 1.76 -2.94 -19.77
C VAL A 681 1.87 -1.46 -19.41
N LEU A 682 3.08 -0.92 -19.25
CA LEU A 682 3.28 0.52 -19.01
C LEU A 682 2.85 1.37 -20.21
N SER A 683 3.00 0.87 -21.43
CA SER A 683 2.50 1.53 -22.65
C SER A 683 0.97 1.55 -22.68
N ASP A 684 0.31 0.43 -22.35
CA ASP A 684 -1.14 0.34 -22.25
C ASP A 684 -1.69 1.31 -21.19
N LEU A 685 -1.06 1.36 -20.02
CA LEU A 685 -1.37 2.32 -18.95
C LEU A 685 -1.19 3.76 -19.41
N SER A 686 -0.09 4.07 -20.11
CA SER A 686 0.17 5.42 -20.59
C SER A 686 -0.88 5.88 -21.60
N ASN A 687 -1.33 4.98 -22.48
CA ASN A 687 -2.39 5.29 -23.44
C ASN A 687 -3.73 5.54 -22.74
N LEU A 688 -4.00 4.81 -21.65
CA LEU A 688 -5.21 4.99 -20.83
C LEU A 688 -5.23 6.33 -20.09
N LEU A 689 -4.08 6.81 -19.60
CA LEU A 689 -3.94 8.07 -18.85
C LEU A 689 -3.84 9.33 -19.74
N SER A 690 -4.19 9.24 -21.03
CA SER A 690 -4.10 10.38 -21.95
C SER A 690 -4.91 11.58 -21.45
N PRO A 691 -4.36 12.81 -21.49
CA PRO A 691 -5.01 13.99 -20.91
C PRO A 691 -6.38 14.27 -21.55
N GLY A 692 -7.40 14.52 -20.72
CA GLY A 692 -8.74 14.96 -21.15
C GLY A 692 -9.88 13.96 -20.96
N LYS A 693 -9.64 12.75 -20.41
CA LYS A 693 -10.71 11.79 -20.06
C LYS A 693 -10.76 11.52 -18.56
N PRO A 694 -11.88 11.77 -17.86
CA PRO A 694 -12.06 11.30 -16.49
C PRO A 694 -12.10 9.77 -16.46
N ILE A 695 -11.26 9.17 -15.62
CA ILE A 695 -11.14 7.71 -15.52
C ILE A 695 -12.25 7.19 -14.60
N GLU A 696 -13.38 6.83 -15.20
CA GLU A 696 -14.54 6.30 -14.49
C GLU A 696 -14.99 4.95 -15.07
N GLY A 697 -15.69 4.15 -14.24
CA GLY A 697 -16.27 2.87 -14.65
C GLY A 697 -15.25 1.83 -15.17
N PRO A 698 -15.38 1.35 -16.42
CA PRO A 698 -14.55 0.26 -16.96
C PRO A 698 -13.07 0.65 -17.09
N ASP A 699 -12.76 1.91 -17.39
CA ASP A 699 -11.38 2.39 -17.53
C ASP A 699 -10.63 2.36 -16.20
N LYS A 700 -11.32 2.66 -15.09
CA LYS A 700 -10.75 2.49 -13.74
C LYS A 700 -10.48 1.03 -13.40
N SER A 701 -11.34 0.12 -13.87
CA SER A 701 -11.14 -1.33 -13.68
C SER A 701 -9.94 -1.82 -14.48
N ARG A 702 -9.77 -1.30 -15.71
CA ARG A 702 -8.60 -1.57 -16.54
C ARG A 702 -7.30 -1.04 -15.92
N LEU A 703 -7.30 0.20 -15.41
CA LEU A 703 -6.17 0.78 -14.69
C LEU A 703 -5.71 -0.09 -13.51
N ILE A 704 -6.65 -0.55 -12.68
CA ILE A 704 -6.36 -1.47 -11.57
C ILE A 704 -5.80 -2.80 -12.08
N GLY A 705 -6.38 -3.35 -13.15
CA GLY A 705 -5.95 -4.62 -13.73
C GLY A 705 -4.54 -4.56 -14.31
N ASP A 706 -4.25 -3.53 -15.10
CA ASP A 706 -2.95 -3.33 -15.73
C ASP A 706 -1.89 -2.97 -14.69
N THR A 707 -2.24 -2.21 -13.65
CA THR A 707 -1.33 -1.99 -12.51
C THR A 707 -1.03 -3.29 -11.76
N ALA A 708 -2.04 -4.12 -11.49
CA ALA A 708 -1.84 -5.42 -10.84
C ALA A 708 -1.01 -6.36 -11.71
N ARG A 709 -1.19 -6.31 -13.04
CA ARG A 709 -0.39 -7.05 -14.02
C ARG A 709 1.08 -6.62 -13.96
N PHE A 710 1.34 -5.31 -13.93
CA PHE A 710 2.70 -4.78 -13.84
C PHE A 710 3.44 -5.28 -12.59
N TYR A 711 2.84 -5.14 -11.39
CA TYR A 711 3.47 -5.61 -10.15
C TYR A 711 3.50 -7.13 -10.00
N THR A 712 2.66 -7.85 -10.73
CA THR A 712 2.77 -9.32 -10.81
C THR A 712 3.99 -9.70 -11.67
N LEU A 713 4.19 -9.05 -12.82
CA LEU A 713 5.33 -9.29 -13.69
C LEU A 713 6.65 -8.83 -13.06
N ILE A 714 6.65 -7.72 -12.34
CA ILE A 714 7.84 -7.19 -11.65
C ILE A 714 7.52 -7.16 -10.15
N PRO A 715 7.95 -8.18 -9.38
CA PRO A 715 7.72 -8.23 -7.95
C PRO A 715 8.39 -7.06 -7.21
N HIS A 716 7.59 -6.30 -6.49
CA HIS A 716 8.05 -5.18 -5.67
C HIS A 716 7.83 -5.46 -4.18
N ASP A 717 8.66 -4.87 -3.35
CA ASP A 717 8.55 -4.83 -1.90
C ASP A 717 7.83 -3.55 -1.48
N PHE A 718 6.58 -3.71 -1.03
CA PHE A 718 5.80 -2.63 -0.41
C PHE A 718 5.62 -2.84 1.10
N GLY A 719 6.38 -3.77 1.70
CA GLY A 719 6.17 -4.23 3.06
C GLY A 719 4.72 -4.63 3.31
N LEU A 720 4.08 -4.05 4.32
CA LEU A 720 2.66 -4.28 4.66
C LEU A 720 1.69 -3.34 3.93
N LYS A 721 2.19 -2.37 3.18
CA LYS A 721 1.37 -1.39 2.47
C LYS A 721 0.76 -2.02 1.21
N VAL A 722 -0.39 -1.48 0.81
CA VAL A 722 -1.03 -1.84 -0.45
C VAL A 722 -0.17 -1.28 -1.61
N PRO A 723 0.08 -2.06 -2.67
CA PRO A 723 0.82 -1.55 -3.83
C PRO A 723 0.13 -0.30 -4.41
N PRO A 724 0.87 0.79 -4.72
CA PRO A 724 0.30 2.04 -5.18
C PRO A 724 -0.20 1.94 -6.62
N LEU A 725 -1.30 2.64 -6.94
CA LEU A 725 -1.84 2.69 -8.31
C LEU A 725 -0.90 3.45 -9.25
N LEU A 726 -0.79 2.99 -10.51
CA LEU A 726 -0.03 3.69 -11.56
C LEU A 726 -0.96 4.63 -12.33
N ASP A 727 -1.46 5.65 -11.64
CA ASP A 727 -2.50 6.58 -12.13
C ASP A 727 -1.97 7.92 -12.65
N SER A 728 -0.66 8.13 -12.63
CA SER A 728 -0.02 9.35 -13.13
C SER A 728 1.05 9.03 -14.19
N LEU A 729 1.22 9.95 -15.14
CA LEU A 729 2.29 9.85 -16.14
C LEU A 729 3.68 9.87 -15.47
N GLU A 730 3.83 10.55 -14.35
CA GLU A 730 5.08 10.57 -13.58
C GLU A 730 5.41 9.19 -12.97
N ALA A 731 4.42 8.51 -12.37
CA ALA A 731 4.60 7.15 -11.87
C ALA A 731 5.04 6.19 -12.99
N ILE A 732 4.40 6.28 -14.17
CA ILE A 732 4.78 5.48 -15.35
C ILE A 732 6.21 5.80 -15.81
N LYS A 733 6.60 7.08 -15.85
CA LYS A 733 7.97 7.49 -16.22
C LYS A 733 9.01 6.89 -15.27
N THR A 734 8.74 6.95 -13.97
CA THR A 734 9.63 6.40 -12.94
C THR A 734 9.78 4.88 -13.08
N LYS A 735 8.66 4.15 -13.27
CA LYS A 735 8.71 2.69 -13.46
C LYS A 735 9.29 2.28 -14.82
N SER A 736 9.14 3.10 -15.86
CA SER A 736 9.80 2.86 -17.17
C SER A 736 11.31 2.97 -17.07
N ARG A 737 11.81 3.99 -16.36
CA ARG A 737 13.24 4.18 -16.09
C ARG A 737 13.81 3.01 -15.29
N MET A 738 13.07 2.54 -14.29
CA MET A 738 13.44 1.34 -13.52
C MET A 738 13.60 0.11 -14.43
N LEU A 739 12.68 -0.14 -15.37
CA LEU A 739 12.84 -1.24 -16.33
C LEU A 739 14.07 -1.07 -17.22
N ASP A 740 14.39 0.17 -17.64
CA ASP A 740 15.58 0.45 -18.45
C ASP A 740 16.86 0.09 -17.69
N ASP A 741 16.91 0.43 -16.40
CA ASP A 741 18.05 0.12 -15.53
C ASP A 741 18.14 -1.37 -15.20
N LEU A 742 17.01 -2.06 -15.00
CA LEU A 742 16.98 -3.52 -14.84
C LEU A 742 17.53 -4.25 -16.07
N LEU A 743 17.14 -3.81 -17.27
CA LEU A 743 17.62 -4.41 -18.52
C LEU A 743 19.13 -4.20 -18.72
N LYS A 744 19.66 -3.05 -18.30
CA LYS A 744 21.11 -2.78 -18.35
C LYS A 744 21.86 -3.58 -17.29
N LEU A 745 21.26 -3.75 -16.12
CA LEU A 745 21.84 -4.52 -15.02
C LEU A 745 21.91 -6.02 -15.33
N GLU A 746 20.89 -6.59 -15.98
CA GLU A 746 20.90 -7.99 -16.46
C GLU A 746 22.11 -8.22 -17.38
N VAL A 747 22.33 -7.32 -18.34
CA VAL A 747 23.51 -7.36 -19.23
C VAL A 747 24.80 -7.28 -18.43
N ALA A 748 24.90 -6.39 -17.44
CA ALA A 748 26.08 -6.28 -16.59
C ALA A 748 26.36 -7.59 -15.84
N TYR A 749 25.33 -8.23 -15.29
CA TYR A 749 25.44 -9.51 -14.60
C TYR A 749 25.88 -10.65 -15.54
N SER A 750 25.34 -10.68 -16.77
CA SER A 750 25.76 -11.61 -17.82
C SER A 750 27.25 -11.46 -18.16
N LEU A 751 27.77 -10.22 -18.19
CA LEU A 751 29.19 -9.94 -18.40
C LEU A 751 30.06 -10.32 -17.18
N MET A 752 29.51 -10.30 -15.97
CA MET A 752 30.21 -10.68 -14.74
C MET A 752 30.42 -12.19 -14.59
N LYS A 753 29.63 -13.03 -15.27
CA LYS A 753 29.81 -14.49 -15.17
C LYS A 753 31.15 -14.91 -15.75
N THR A 754 32.10 -15.33 -14.92
CA THR A 754 33.46 -15.77 -15.33
C THR A 754 33.47 -17.21 -15.86
N GLY A 755 34.24 -17.42 -16.92
CA GLY A 755 34.18 -18.57 -17.82
C GLY A 755 35.39 -19.51 -17.75
N ASN A 756 36.58 -19.01 -17.42
CA ASN A 756 37.84 -19.75 -17.54
C ASN A 756 38.74 -19.55 -16.31
N SER A 757 39.44 -20.61 -15.90
CA SER A 757 40.25 -20.65 -14.68
C SER A 757 41.65 -20.05 -14.77
N ASP A 758 42.13 -19.72 -15.97
CA ASP A 758 43.56 -19.51 -16.20
C ASP A 758 43.95 -18.01 -16.30
N VAL A 759 42.99 -17.11 -16.12
CA VAL A 759 43.15 -15.66 -16.29
C VAL A 759 42.59 -14.92 -15.09
N ASN A 760 43.22 -13.81 -14.67
CA ASN A 760 42.71 -12.99 -13.59
C ASN A 760 41.27 -12.51 -13.89
N PRO A 761 40.33 -12.55 -12.93
CA PRO A 761 38.93 -12.14 -13.16
C PRO A 761 38.77 -10.72 -13.72
N LEU A 762 39.63 -9.77 -13.34
CA LEU A 762 39.59 -8.39 -13.85
C LEU A 762 39.95 -8.33 -15.33
N ASP A 763 40.94 -9.11 -15.75
CA ASP A 763 41.36 -9.20 -17.14
C ASP A 763 40.26 -9.85 -17.99
N GLU A 764 39.55 -10.83 -17.43
CA GLU A 764 38.40 -11.46 -18.09
C GLU A 764 37.22 -10.48 -18.22
N HIS A 765 36.90 -9.72 -17.18
CA HIS A 765 35.88 -8.67 -17.23
C HIS A 765 36.23 -7.59 -18.27
N TYR A 766 37.48 -7.16 -18.30
CA TYR A 766 37.97 -6.21 -19.29
C TYR A 766 37.84 -6.75 -20.72
N ALA A 767 38.26 -7.99 -20.97
CA ALA A 767 38.14 -8.61 -22.29
C ALA A 767 36.68 -8.70 -22.77
N LYS A 768 35.72 -8.93 -21.86
CA LYS A 768 34.29 -8.96 -22.19
C LYS A 768 33.70 -7.60 -22.55
N LEU A 769 34.33 -6.50 -22.15
CA LEU A 769 33.91 -5.16 -22.57
C LEU A 769 34.16 -4.93 -24.07
N LYS A 770 35.05 -5.70 -24.73
CA LYS A 770 35.35 -5.56 -26.17
C LYS A 770 35.59 -4.09 -26.58
N ASN A 771 36.26 -3.37 -25.69
CA ASN A 771 36.50 -1.95 -25.79
C ASN A 771 37.92 -1.71 -25.25
N ARG A 772 38.78 -1.12 -26.09
CA ARG A 772 40.13 -0.76 -25.68
C ARG A 772 40.03 0.51 -24.83
N ILE A 773 40.37 0.39 -23.56
CA ILE A 773 40.30 1.48 -22.58
C ILE A 773 41.71 1.82 -22.14
N GLU A 774 42.17 3.03 -22.41
CA GLU A 774 43.53 3.45 -22.06
C GLU A 774 43.50 4.71 -21.18
N PRO A 775 44.21 4.73 -20.04
CA PRO A 775 44.28 5.92 -19.21
C PRO A 775 45.00 7.04 -19.98
N LEU A 776 44.38 8.21 -20.04
CA LEU A 776 45.06 9.39 -20.60
C LEU A 776 46.17 9.86 -19.66
N ASP A 777 47.22 10.42 -20.25
CA ASP A 777 48.25 11.11 -19.48
C ASP A 777 47.67 12.41 -18.90
N ARG A 778 47.90 12.65 -17.61
CA ARG A 778 47.34 13.79 -16.87
C ARG A 778 47.91 15.12 -17.36
N ASP A 779 49.13 15.10 -17.88
CA ASP A 779 49.80 16.30 -18.41
C ASP A 779 49.44 16.60 -19.87
N SER A 780 48.73 15.68 -20.54
CA SER A 780 48.33 15.84 -21.94
C SER A 780 47.36 17.01 -22.14
N GLU A 781 47.49 17.67 -23.28
CA GLU A 781 46.58 18.76 -23.68
C GLU A 781 45.12 18.27 -23.82
N GLU A 782 44.92 17.00 -24.15
CA GLU A 782 43.59 16.39 -24.20
C GLU A 782 42.96 16.26 -22.81
N PHE A 783 43.73 15.80 -21.82
CA PHE A 783 43.27 15.68 -20.43
C PHE A 783 42.88 17.06 -19.85
N LYS A 784 43.73 18.07 -20.05
CA LYS A 784 43.47 19.46 -19.63
C LYS A 784 42.23 20.02 -20.31
N ARG A 785 42.06 19.79 -21.62
CA ARG A 785 40.90 20.25 -22.39
C ARG A 785 39.59 19.64 -21.88
N ILE A 786 39.56 18.33 -21.61
CA ILE A 786 38.35 17.66 -21.11
C ILE A 786 38.03 18.12 -19.69
N THR A 787 39.05 18.31 -18.85
CA THR A 787 38.89 18.86 -17.50
C THR A 787 38.31 20.26 -17.53
N GLU A 788 38.81 21.11 -18.43
CA GLU A 788 38.27 22.46 -18.62
C GLU A 788 36.84 22.42 -19.18
N PHE A 789 36.56 21.53 -20.14
CA PHE A 789 35.22 21.36 -20.68
C PHE A 789 34.21 20.96 -19.58
N LEU A 790 34.59 20.05 -18.69
CA LEU A 790 33.79 19.64 -17.53
C LEU A 790 33.51 20.83 -16.59
N ARG A 791 34.55 21.62 -16.28
CA ARG A 791 34.48 22.75 -15.35
C ARG A 791 33.62 23.90 -15.89
N VAL A 792 33.86 24.31 -17.14
CA VAL A 792 33.21 25.46 -17.77
C VAL A 792 31.74 25.20 -18.07
N THR A 793 31.38 23.96 -18.42
CA THR A 793 30.00 23.59 -18.75
C THR A 793 29.20 23.05 -17.55
N HIS A 794 29.60 23.42 -16.34
CA HIS A 794 28.81 23.21 -15.13
C HIS A 794 27.68 24.24 -15.06
N ALA A 795 26.45 23.77 -15.18
CA ALA A 795 25.28 24.63 -15.17
C ALA A 795 25.10 25.39 -13.85
N PRO A 796 24.77 26.70 -13.88
CA PRO A 796 24.65 27.53 -12.68
C PRO A 796 23.47 27.12 -11.78
N THR A 797 22.44 26.47 -12.32
CA THR A 797 21.30 25.97 -11.52
C THR A 797 21.60 24.65 -10.79
N HIS A 798 22.69 23.96 -11.12
CA HIS A 798 23.10 22.71 -10.49
C HIS A 798 24.19 22.96 -9.44
N SER A 799 23.92 23.84 -8.48
CA SER A 799 24.88 24.31 -7.48
C SER A 799 25.01 23.41 -6.23
N THR A 800 24.21 22.36 -6.11
CA THR A 800 24.22 21.45 -4.95
C THR A 800 25.46 20.57 -4.87
N TYR A 801 26.25 20.48 -5.96
CA TYR A 801 27.50 19.75 -6.02
C TYR A 801 28.47 20.40 -7.01
N THR A 802 29.76 20.12 -6.81
CA THR A 802 30.81 20.35 -7.81
C THR A 802 31.39 19.02 -8.30
N LEU A 803 31.99 19.04 -9.49
CA LEU A 803 32.56 17.86 -10.14
C LEU A 803 34.09 17.95 -10.11
N GLU A 804 34.73 16.93 -9.56
CA GLU A 804 36.19 16.77 -9.55
C GLU A 804 36.57 15.57 -10.42
N VAL A 805 37.51 15.74 -11.36
CA VAL A 805 38.00 14.65 -12.19
C VAL A 805 38.90 13.74 -11.34
N VAL A 806 38.50 12.48 -11.22
CA VAL A 806 39.36 11.42 -10.65
C VAL A 806 40.31 10.94 -11.74
N ASP A 807 39.76 10.59 -12.90
CA ASP A 807 40.55 10.13 -14.03
C ASP A 807 39.82 10.21 -15.39
N ILE A 808 40.56 10.11 -16.49
CA ILE A 808 40.03 10.11 -17.86
C ILE A 808 40.65 8.96 -18.65
N PHE A 809 39.80 8.21 -19.33
CA PHE A 809 40.19 7.07 -20.16
C PHE A 809 39.74 7.29 -21.60
N SER A 810 40.63 7.08 -22.57
CA SER A 810 40.27 6.99 -23.97
C SER A 810 39.58 5.67 -24.27
N LEU A 811 38.59 5.70 -25.15
CA LEU A 811 37.78 4.54 -25.52
C LEU A 811 37.91 4.28 -27.02
N SER A 812 38.06 3.00 -27.37
CA SER A 812 38.01 2.52 -28.74
C SER A 812 37.27 1.19 -28.79
N ARG A 813 35.97 1.26 -29.07
CA ARG A 813 35.09 0.09 -29.10
C ARG A 813 35.18 -0.66 -30.42
N GLU A 814 35.22 -1.98 -30.33
CA GLU A 814 35.35 -2.86 -31.50
C GLU A 814 34.22 -2.64 -32.53
N GLY A 815 34.60 -2.44 -33.80
CA GLY A 815 33.68 -2.20 -34.91
C GLY A 815 32.86 -0.90 -34.82
N GLU A 816 33.09 -0.01 -33.85
CA GLU A 816 32.37 1.26 -33.76
C GLU A 816 32.86 2.27 -34.80
N ALA A 817 34.17 2.38 -35.02
CA ALA A 817 34.75 3.28 -36.01
C ALA A 817 34.28 2.98 -37.44
N GLU A 818 34.10 1.70 -37.79
CA GLU A 818 33.62 1.25 -39.10
C GLU A 818 32.12 1.52 -39.30
N ARG A 819 31.32 1.43 -38.24
CA ARG A 819 29.87 1.70 -38.28
C ARG A 819 29.55 3.19 -38.21
N PHE A 820 30.49 4.02 -37.79
CA PHE A 820 30.26 5.43 -37.54
C PHE A 820 29.93 6.17 -38.84
N LYS A 821 28.72 6.75 -38.90
CA LYS A 821 28.27 7.55 -40.04
C LYS A 821 28.94 8.92 -39.99
N ALA A 822 29.80 9.18 -40.97
CA ALA A 822 30.45 10.47 -41.16
C ALA A 822 29.46 11.52 -41.72
N LEU A 823 28.52 11.97 -40.90
CA LEU A 823 27.71 13.16 -41.18
C LEU A 823 28.48 14.43 -40.81
N ASP A 824 28.07 15.55 -41.40
CA ASP A 824 28.54 16.89 -41.02
C ASP A 824 28.03 17.27 -39.61
N ASN A 825 28.52 18.40 -39.08
CA ASN A 825 28.16 18.89 -37.74
C ASN A 825 28.46 17.86 -36.64
N ARG A 826 29.75 17.51 -36.49
CA ARG A 826 30.22 16.60 -35.45
C ARG A 826 30.55 17.36 -34.18
N MET A 827 29.86 17.03 -33.10
CA MET A 827 30.06 17.65 -31.80
C MET A 827 30.48 16.62 -30.75
N MET A 828 31.30 17.06 -29.81
CA MET A 828 31.66 16.31 -28.63
C MET A 828 30.64 16.60 -27.53
N LEU A 829 29.85 15.61 -27.12
CA LEU A 829 28.72 15.81 -26.21
C LEU A 829 28.75 14.82 -25.04
N TRP A 830 28.20 15.28 -23.91
CA TRP A 830 28.12 14.53 -22.66
C TRP A 830 26.93 13.58 -22.62
N HIS A 831 27.15 12.41 -22.03
CA HIS A 831 26.12 11.45 -21.66
C HIS A 831 26.39 10.92 -20.26
N GLY A 832 25.39 10.94 -19.39
CA GLY A 832 25.48 10.40 -18.03
C GLY A 832 24.59 9.18 -17.85
N SER A 833 25.03 8.24 -17.01
CA SER A 833 24.26 7.07 -16.61
C SER A 833 24.67 6.58 -15.23
N ARG A 834 23.78 5.83 -14.58
CA ARG A 834 24.03 5.15 -13.31
C ARG A 834 25.27 4.27 -13.40
N ARG A 835 26.01 4.16 -12.29
CA ARG A 835 27.21 3.30 -12.16
C ARG A 835 27.01 1.89 -12.72
N THR A 836 25.87 1.27 -12.38
CA THR A 836 25.50 -0.10 -12.76
C THR A 836 25.36 -0.33 -14.27
N ASN A 837 25.15 0.73 -15.04
CA ASN A 837 24.86 0.64 -16.47
C ASN A 837 26.12 0.64 -17.33
N TRP A 838 27.25 1.10 -16.80
CA TRP A 838 28.47 1.34 -17.58
C TRP A 838 29.09 0.06 -18.16
N ALA A 839 29.04 -1.05 -17.42
CA ALA A 839 29.52 -2.33 -17.95
C ALA A 839 28.80 -2.71 -19.27
N GLY A 840 27.47 -2.55 -19.30
CA GLY A 840 26.67 -2.79 -20.52
C GLY A 840 26.91 -1.74 -21.62
N ILE A 841 27.03 -0.46 -21.26
CA ILE A 841 27.25 0.64 -22.22
C ILE A 841 28.62 0.53 -22.89
N LEU A 842 29.66 0.16 -22.15
CA LEU A 842 31.01 -0.02 -22.69
C LEU A 842 31.10 -1.27 -23.57
N ALA A 843 30.39 -2.35 -23.21
CA ALA A 843 30.36 -3.60 -23.96
C ALA A 843 29.55 -3.52 -25.26
N GLN A 844 28.36 -2.93 -25.22
CA GLN A 844 27.39 -2.98 -26.33
C GLN A 844 27.25 -1.64 -27.07
N GLY A 845 27.71 -0.54 -26.48
CA GLY A 845 27.43 0.82 -26.93
C GLY A 845 26.12 1.38 -26.34
N LEU A 846 25.83 2.64 -26.68
CA LEU A 846 24.55 3.27 -26.33
C LEU A 846 23.42 2.69 -27.20
N ARG A 847 22.27 2.39 -26.58
CA ARG A 847 21.13 1.74 -27.24
C ARG A 847 19.89 2.64 -27.15
N ILE A 848 19.05 2.57 -28.16
CA ILE A 848 17.74 3.21 -28.15
C ILE A 848 16.77 2.32 -27.37
N ALA A 849 15.85 2.95 -26.62
CA ALA A 849 14.82 2.24 -25.88
C ALA A 849 14.01 1.29 -26.79
N PRO A 850 13.61 0.11 -26.29
CA PRO A 850 12.92 -0.89 -27.09
C PRO A 850 11.55 -0.38 -27.63
N PRO A 851 11.05 -0.93 -28.75
CA PRO A 851 9.80 -0.48 -29.35
C PRO A 851 8.58 -0.65 -28.42
N GLU A 852 8.61 -1.60 -27.49
CA GLU A 852 7.56 -1.86 -26.51
C GLU A 852 7.49 -0.83 -25.37
N ALA A 853 8.58 -0.11 -25.09
CA ALA A 853 8.60 0.91 -24.02
C ALA A 853 7.62 2.06 -24.31
N PRO A 854 6.98 2.67 -23.30
CA PRO A 854 6.16 3.87 -23.54
C PRO A 854 7.03 5.02 -24.07
N SER A 855 6.48 5.85 -24.96
CA SER A 855 7.12 7.12 -25.37
C SER A 855 7.05 8.17 -24.26
N THR A 856 6.11 8.00 -23.32
CA THR A 856 5.94 8.84 -22.14
C THR A 856 7.18 8.78 -21.25
N GLY A 857 7.85 9.93 -21.10
CA GLY A 857 9.13 10.05 -20.40
C GLY A 857 10.25 10.54 -21.30
N TYR A 858 10.08 10.41 -22.61
CA TYR A 858 11.02 10.90 -23.60
C TYR A 858 10.50 12.19 -24.22
N MET A 859 11.08 13.33 -23.85
CA MET A 859 10.63 14.66 -24.30
C MET A 859 10.58 14.79 -25.83
N PHE A 860 11.49 14.08 -26.51
CA PHE A 860 11.63 14.09 -27.95
C PHE A 860 11.49 12.69 -28.59
N GLY A 861 10.85 11.77 -27.89
CA GLY A 861 10.71 10.38 -28.35
C GLY A 861 11.97 9.54 -28.13
N LYS A 862 11.90 8.28 -28.57
CA LYS A 862 12.91 7.26 -28.27
C LYS A 862 14.18 7.48 -29.08
N GLY A 863 15.24 7.89 -28.39
CA GLY A 863 16.56 8.11 -28.96
C GLY A 863 17.62 8.12 -27.87
N VAL A 864 18.89 8.29 -28.25
CA VAL A 864 19.98 8.51 -27.31
C VAL A 864 20.10 10.01 -27.07
N TYR A 865 20.07 10.41 -25.80
CA TYR A 865 20.09 11.81 -25.36
C TYR A 865 21.50 12.21 -24.94
N PHE A 866 21.92 13.37 -25.42
CA PHE A 866 23.19 14.02 -25.10
C PHE A 866 22.96 15.46 -24.67
N SER A 867 23.93 16.04 -23.95
CA SER A 867 23.95 17.45 -23.60
C SER A 867 25.31 18.07 -23.87
N ASP A 868 25.31 19.36 -24.19
CA ASP A 868 26.51 20.21 -24.22
C ASP A 868 26.93 20.66 -22.81
N MET A 869 26.07 20.48 -21.80
CA MET A 869 26.32 20.80 -20.39
C MET A 869 26.72 19.56 -19.60
N ALA A 870 27.90 19.58 -18.98
CA ALA A 870 28.42 18.47 -18.17
C ALA A 870 27.50 18.13 -16.99
N SER A 871 27.11 19.12 -16.18
CA SER A 871 26.32 18.87 -14.96
C SER A 871 24.89 18.38 -15.26
N LYS A 872 24.31 18.75 -16.41
CA LYS A 872 23.03 18.20 -16.85
C LYS A 872 23.11 16.69 -17.08
N SER A 873 24.19 16.23 -17.73
CA SER A 873 24.46 14.81 -17.88
C SER A 873 24.82 14.15 -16.54
N ALA A 874 25.56 14.85 -15.67
CA ALA A 874 25.99 14.35 -14.36
C ALA A 874 24.83 14.00 -13.42
N ASN A 875 23.71 14.71 -13.50
CA ASN A 875 22.50 14.37 -12.74
C ASN A 875 21.97 12.95 -13.04
N TYR A 876 22.28 12.38 -14.20
CA TYR A 876 21.90 11.00 -14.56
C TYR A 876 22.85 9.94 -14.00
N CYS A 877 23.91 10.33 -13.28
CA CYS A 877 24.77 9.40 -12.56
C CYS A 877 24.12 8.89 -11.26
N TYR A 878 23.14 9.62 -10.70
CA TYR A 878 22.47 9.32 -9.43
C TYR A 878 23.44 9.07 -8.27
N THR A 879 24.48 9.90 -8.17
CA THR A 879 25.42 9.85 -7.04
C THR A 879 24.77 10.40 -5.77
N SER A 880 25.33 10.02 -4.64
CA SER A 880 24.89 10.47 -3.31
C SER A 880 26.11 10.79 -2.44
N PRO A 881 25.94 11.43 -1.28
CA PRO A 881 27.04 11.66 -0.35
C PRO A 881 27.73 10.38 0.13
N SER A 882 26.99 9.26 0.21
CA SER A 882 27.54 7.94 0.56
C SER A 882 28.19 7.21 -0.61
N ALA A 883 27.81 7.56 -1.84
CA ALA A 883 28.35 7.01 -3.08
C ALA A 883 28.62 8.14 -4.08
N SER A 884 29.68 8.91 -3.83
CA SER A 884 29.94 10.18 -4.50
C SER A 884 30.61 10.05 -5.87
N GLN A 885 31.15 8.88 -6.21
CA GLN A 885 31.84 8.67 -7.48
C GLN A 885 30.88 8.21 -8.59
N GLY A 886 31.06 8.76 -9.79
CA GLY A 886 30.28 8.43 -10.98
C GLY A 886 31.11 8.56 -12.26
N CYS A 887 30.61 8.06 -13.39
CA CYS A 887 31.25 8.25 -14.68
C CYS A 887 30.37 9.07 -15.61
N LEU A 888 31.01 9.83 -16.49
CA LEU A 888 30.42 10.54 -17.62
C LEU A 888 31.08 10.03 -18.90
N LEU A 889 30.29 9.88 -19.95
CA LEU A 889 30.78 9.49 -21.26
C LEU A 889 30.79 10.71 -22.17
N LEU A 890 31.88 10.88 -22.88
CA LEU A 890 32.04 11.89 -23.91
C LEU A 890 32.10 11.21 -25.28
N CYS A 891 31.13 11.54 -26.13
CA CYS A 891 30.96 10.92 -27.44
C CYS A 891 31.14 11.96 -28.55
N GLU A 892 31.77 11.52 -29.63
CA GLU A 892 31.71 12.19 -30.92
C GLU A 892 30.36 11.83 -31.57
N VAL A 893 29.50 12.83 -31.73
CA VAL A 893 28.14 12.67 -32.22
C VAL A 893 27.98 13.41 -33.54
N ALA A 894 27.63 12.67 -34.59
CA ALA A 894 27.41 13.20 -35.93
C ALA A 894 25.96 13.68 -36.09
N LEU A 895 25.70 14.94 -35.73
CA LEU A 895 24.35 15.51 -35.67
C LEU A 895 23.71 15.67 -37.06
N GLY A 896 24.52 15.96 -38.09
CA GLY A 896 24.02 16.38 -39.39
C GLY A 896 23.16 17.64 -39.30
N LYS A 897 22.12 17.70 -40.15
CA LYS A 897 21.11 18.77 -40.07
C LYS A 897 20.19 18.53 -38.86
N THR A 898 20.16 19.48 -37.93
CA THR A 898 19.33 19.41 -36.72
C THR A 898 17.92 19.90 -36.98
N HIS A 899 16.94 19.26 -36.35
CA HIS A 899 15.58 19.78 -36.21
C HIS A 899 15.44 20.47 -34.85
N ASP A 900 15.36 21.78 -34.84
CA ASP A 900 15.30 22.57 -33.61
C ASP A 900 13.88 22.57 -33.05
N CYS A 901 13.74 22.23 -31.77
CA CYS A 901 12.47 22.15 -31.05
C CYS A 901 12.55 22.97 -29.77
N PHE A 902 11.56 23.84 -29.56
CA PHE A 902 11.48 24.72 -28.39
C PHE A 902 10.54 24.19 -27.30
N ALA A 903 9.77 23.14 -27.61
CA ALA A 903 8.86 22.45 -26.70
C ALA A 903 8.93 20.93 -26.94
N ALA A 904 8.43 20.14 -25.99
CA ALA A 904 8.40 18.69 -26.07
C ALA A 904 7.72 18.21 -27.36
N ASN A 905 8.37 17.31 -28.10
CA ASN A 905 7.85 16.84 -29.38
C ASN A 905 8.37 15.42 -29.68
N ALA A 906 7.52 14.42 -29.41
CA ALA A 906 7.82 13.00 -29.59
C ALA A 906 7.49 12.46 -31.00
N SER A 907 7.21 13.32 -31.98
CA SER A 907 6.92 12.89 -33.36
C SER A 907 8.11 12.20 -34.02
N ARG A 908 7.84 11.37 -35.03
CA ARG A 908 8.89 10.75 -35.83
C ARG A 908 9.72 11.83 -36.55
N LEU A 909 11.05 11.75 -36.44
CA LEU A 909 11.95 12.66 -37.14
C LEU A 909 11.77 12.53 -38.67
N SER A 910 11.65 13.65 -39.36
CA SER A 910 11.55 13.65 -40.83
C SER A 910 12.90 13.29 -41.46
N LYS A 911 12.86 12.64 -42.63
CA LYS A 911 14.06 12.10 -43.30
C LYS A 911 15.11 13.16 -43.69
N GLN A 912 14.74 14.44 -43.69
CA GLN A 912 15.64 15.55 -44.02
C GLN A 912 16.57 15.96 -42.86
N PHE A 913 16.30 15.51 -41.64
CA PHE A 913 17.10 15.83 -40.45
C PHE A 913 17.85 14.59 -39.98
N GLY A 914 19.10 14.78 -39.57
CA GLY A 914 19.94 13.72 -38.99
C GLY A 914 19.72 13.56 -37.49
N SER A 915 19.28 14.61 -36.80
CA SER A 915 19.08 14.62 -35.35
C SER A 915 18.06 15.68 -34.94
N ARG A 916 17.68 15.68 -33.66
CA ARG A 916 16.84 16.72 -33.07
C ARG A 916 17.60 17.48 -31.99
N LYS A 917 17.43 18.80 -31.94
CA LYS A 917 17.96 19.65 -30.88
C LYS A 917 16.80 20.23 -30.09
N GLY A 918 16.68 19.87 -28.81
CA GLY A 918 15.90 20.63 -27.85
C GLY A 918 16.66 21.90 -27.53
N VAL A 919 16.16 23.06 -27.94
CA VAL A 919 16.86 24.34 -27.77
C VAL A 919 16.53 24.89 -26.38
N GLY A 920 17.52 24.95 -25.48
CA GLY A 920 17.35 25.52 -24.15
C GLY A 920 17.60 27.01 -24.08
N ALA A 921 17.10 27.65 -23.03
CA ALA A 921 17.35 29.08 -22.76
C ALA A 921 18.84 29.37 -22.46
N THR A 922 19.55 28.43 -21.84
CA THR A 922 20.97 28.53 -21.50
C THR A 922 21.78 27.54 -22.33
N ALA A 923 22.84 28.02 -22.99
CA ALA A 923 23.77 27.20 -23.77
C ALA A 923 25.19 27.74 -23.69
N PRO A 924 26.23 26.90 -23.93
CA PRO A 924 27.60 27.39 -24.07
C PRO A 924 27.72 28.37 -25.23
N LYS A 925 28.45 29.46 -25.00
CA LYS A 925 28.67 30.53 -25.98
C LYS A 925 29.32 29.99 -27.27
N VAL A 926 28.69 30.22 -28.42
CA VAL A 926 29.10 29.61 -29.70
C VAL A 926 30.47 30.12 -30.17
N GLU A 927 30.80 31.38 -29.88
CA GLU A 927 32.07 31.98 -30.30
C GLU A 927 33.29 31.39 -29.57
N THR A 928 33.10 30.72 -28.44
CA THR A 928 34.18 30.11 -27.66
C THR A 928 34.38 28.63 -27.98
N TYR A 929 33.59 28.06 -28.89
CA TYR A 929 33.68 26.64 -29.25
C TYR A 929 35.08 26.30 -29.76
N PHE A 930 35.68 25.28 -29.14
CA PHE A 930 36.97 24.77 -29.57
C PHE A 930 36.75 23.79 -30.73
N LYS A 931 37.35 24.07 -31.89
CA LYS A 931 37.32 23.17 -33.04
C LYS A 931 38.65 22.42 -33.14
N GLU A 932 38.60 21.10 -33.07
CA GLU A 932 39.80 20.26 -33.15
C GLU A 932 40.43 20.38 -34.56
N PRO A 933 41.71 20.78 -34.68
CA PRO A 933 42.33 21.07 -35.98
C PRO A 933 42.34 19.90 -36.95
N ASN A 934 42.55 18.68 -36.45
CA ASN A 934 42.76 17.49 -37.29
C ASN A 934 41.46 16.78 -37.68
N SER A 935 40.50 16.67 -36.75
CA SER A 935 39.25 15.95 -36.99
C SER A 935 38.08 16.86 -37.40
N GLY A 936 38.19 18.17 -37.14
CA GLY A 936 37.12 19.13 -37.31
C GLY A 936 35.97 19.01 -36.31
N VAL A 937 36.10 18.15 -35.28
CA VAL A 937 35.08 17.96 -34.24
C VAL A 937 35.01 19.19 -33.34
N ILE A 938 33.78 19.59 -33.01
CA ILE A 938 33.49 20.77 -32.20
C ILE A 938 33.31 20.37 -30.74
N TYR A 939 34.09 20.96 -29.85
CA TYR A 939 33.92 20.90 -28.41
C TYR A 939 33.21 22.19 -27.97
N PRO A 940 31.96 22.12 -27.47
CA PRO A 940 31.20 23.30 -27.04
C PRO A 940 31.70 23.82 -25.68
N ILE A 941 32.99 24.14 -25.59
CA ILE A 941 33.62 24.72 -24.42
C ILE A 941 33.26 26.21 -24.41
N GLY A 942 32.50 26.64 -23.41
CA GLY A 942 32.08 28.02 -23.30
C GLY A 942 31.24 28.23 -22.06
N GLU A 943 31.36 29.41 -21.47
CA GLU A 943 30.54 29.75 -20.32
C GLU A 943 29.05 29.71 -20.69
N PRO A 944 28.19 29.20 -19.81
CA PRO A 944 26.77 29.09 -20.10
C PRO A 944 26.14 30.49 -20.15
N VAL A 945 25.59 30.88 -21.29
CA VAL A 945 24.90 32.16 -21.47
C VAL A 945 23.41 31.90 -21.59
N THR A 946 22.61 32.60 -20.78
CA THR A 946 21.14 32.55 -20.87
C THR A 946 20.66 33.63 -21.83
N SER A 947 19.97 33.24 -22.89
CA SER A 947 19.35 34.15 -23.85
C SER A 947 17.89 34.42 -23.48
N ALA A 948 17.53 35.70 -23.30
CA ALA A 948 16.15 36.11 -23.07
C ALA A 948 15.26 35.98 -24.32
N ASP A 949 15.87 35.92 -25.51
CA ASP A 949 15.16 35.85 -26.78
C ASP A 949 14.66 34.42 -27.10
N VAL A 950 15.22 33.41 -26.45
CA VAL A 950 14.84 32.00 -26.63
C VAL A 950 13.64 31.68 -25.73
N LYS A 951 12.44 31.65 -26.33
CA LYS A 951 11.23 31.16 -25.67
C LYS A 951 11.16 29.63 -25.80
N SER A 952 11.66 28.92 -24.81
CA SER A 952 11.61 27.45 -24.74
C SER A 952 11.16 26.96 -23.36
N ASP A 953 10.52 25.78 -23.34
CA ASP A 953 10.23 25.01 -22.13
C ASP A 953 11.49 24.37 -21.50
N LEU A 954 12.63 24.40 -22.21
CA LEU A 954 13.89 23.81 -21.75
C LEU A 954 14.84 24.86 -21.19
N LEU A 955 15.45 24.56 -20.05
CA LEU A 955 16.52 25.40 -19.48
C LEU A 955 17.85 25.24 -20.22
N TYR A 956 18.15 24.05 -20.72
CA TYR A 956 19.44 23.70 -21.34
C TYR A 956 19.22 22.85 -22.58
N ASN A 957 20.16 22.90 -23.52
CA ASN A 957 20.07 22.12 -24.75
C ASN A 957 20.03 20.60 -24.50
N GLU A 958 19.41 19.89 -25.45
CA GLU A 958 19.47 18.44 -25.59
C GLU A 958 19.65 18.06 -27.05
N TYR A 959 20.48 17.06 -27.30
CA TYR A 959 20.73 16.52 -28.63
C TYR A 959 20.28 15.07 -28.65
N ILE A 960 19.36 14.75 -29.57
CA ILE A 960 18.71 13.45 -29.62
C ILE A 960 19.04 12.76 -30.94
N ILE A 961 19.59 11.57 -30.81
CA ILE A 961 20.04 10.71 -31.89
C ILE A 961 19.12 9.50 -32.00
N TYR A 962 18.62 9.23 -33.22
CA TYR A 962 17.70 8.13 -33.50
C TYR A 962 18.37 6.98 -34.26
N ASP A 963 19.68 7.08 -34.52
CA ASP A 963 20.50 6.04 -35.11
C ASP A 963 21.83 5.93 -34.36
N THR A 964 22.06 4.79 -33.73
CA THR A 964 23.28 4.54 -32.93
C THR A 964 24.55 4.59 -33.78
N ALA A 965 24.46 4.44 -35.09
CA ALA A 965 25.59 4.60 -36.00
C ALA A 965 26.13 6.05 -36.08
N GLN A 966 25.38 7.04 -35.57
CA GLN A 966 25.83 8.44 -35.50
C GLN A 966 26.65 8.75 -34.25
N ILE A 967 26.96 7.74 -33.43
CA ILE A 967 27.58 7.90 -32.12
C ILE A 967 28.90 7.12 -32.10
N LYS A 968 29.96 7.78 -31.63
CA LYS A 968 31.25 7.16 -31.37
C LYS A 968 31.74 7.54 -29.98
N GLN A 969 31.99 6.54 -29.13
CA GLN A 969 32.52 6.73 -27.79
C GLN A 969 33.99 7.15 -27.89
N ARG A 970 34.39 8.19 -27.16
CA ARG A 970 35.76 8.73 -27.22
C ARG A 970 36.44 8.74 -25.86
N TYR A 971 35.75 9.20 -24.83
CA TYR A 971 36.34 9.29 -23.49
C TYR A 971 35.34 8.89 -22.40
N LEU A 972 35.83 8.15 -21.40
CA LEU A 972 35.15 7.94 -20.13
C LEU A 972 35.81 8.83 -19.08
N VAL A 973 35.04 9.74 -18.49
CA VAL A 973 35.49 10.67 -17.46
C VAL A 973 34.97 10.16 -16.12
N TRP A 974 35.87 9.71 -15.26
CA TRP A 974 35.56 9.28 -13.91
C TRP A 974 35.63 10.49 -12.97
N VAL A 975 34.52 10.80 -12.31
CA VAL A 975 34.34 12.01 -11.51
C VAL A 975 33.91 11.70 -10.09
N ASN A 976 34.27 12.59 -9.17
CA ASN A 976 33.82 12.61 -7.79
C ASN A 976 32.91 13.83 -7.58
N PHE A 977 31.71 13.58 -7.05
CA PHE A 977 30.74 14.62 -6.75
C PHE A 977 31.00 15.15 -5.33
N LYS A 978 31.32 16.43 -5.22
CA LYS A 978 31.48 17.11 -3.94
C LYS A 978 30.19 17.85 -3.62
N PHE A 979 29.36 17.23 -2.78
CA PHE A 979 28.11 17.84 -2.34
C PHE A 979 28.38 18.95 -1.33
N THR A 980 27.74 20.10 -1.53
CA THR A 980 27.78 21.25 -0.61
C THR A 980 26.44 21.35 0.10
N PHE A 981 26.46 21.32 1.44
CA PHE A 981 25.27 21.42 2.28
C PHE A 981 25.10 22.82 2.86
#